data_AF-A0A423X6Z1-F1
#
_entry.id   AF-A0A423X6Z1-F1
#
_cell.length_a   1.000
_cell.length_b   1.000
_cell.length_c   1.000
_cell.angle_alpha   90.00
_cell.angle_beta   90.00
_cell.angle_gamma   90.00
#
_symmetry.space_group_name_H-M   'P 1'
#
loop_
_entity.id
_entity.type
_entity.pdbx_description
1 polymer ?
#
loop_
_entity_poly.entity_id
_entity_poly.type
_entity_poly.pdbx_seq_one_letter_code
_entity_poly.pdbx_strand_id
1 'polypeptide(L)'
;MAAVPGAGPSATSGLNVIALVSGGKDSFFSALHCLENGHRVVALANLHPPPPAPRPNKPGGDPDAGLGLSRLDLDPEKHGGRSPNGGGAEEDEKEEDEEETDLNSFMYQTVGHQVIPLYADATGIPLYRRPILGGAVHHGRDYSAAAAAGAAPASPTGEGQDETESMTWLLKEIMQKHPEANALSAGAILSTYQRTRVESVAVRLGLTPLAYLWKYPMLPGPAGAEEDEEAQLLVDMAAAGVEARLLKVASGGLDDSFLWENVASARGVMRLKRAMGRFGASAESGAVLGEGGEFETLVVDGPARLFKRRIVVGEDDRVVVSEGGGAAWLRIQRAKLEDKPSGDGDEQELIVRRPDLLDRRFAAVLERIRSSDDSDEVEDTEDYSSSSEHAPLPIETRSSLQTWAVTRPVSNAPTALSIKEETELLMEEIRNRLNQHNLSPNSIISTIISLRRMSDFPAINTIYGSLFTEPNPPSRVTISCGDLLPQNTNIAIYLTVHAGKTDRQGLHVQGRSYWAPANIGPYSQAITIPIQSLLETGGEASSSSTSNSSNGPRVVHIAGQIPLIPASMELPTDGLEMQLALSLQHLWRIGVELGVQWWTSGAVYFPRNGGGRQQQQQRSKYAVSAREKALLAWRAWKVAHTYKLSSGDDDDEDGDGPDLWDRKFNPAYMSYGGAGGGAEKQKHSLPDYSVLQGGDDEEDNNGVGKKPVPFFFAAEVDELPRSAEAEWHAHAGLARVGSSSDSESPEEVAIYNQSYKTGLGRCRVNHCALTSDAGVSLHSVAAVEVGDASASRADVAGALDGTIEEMDRLLGASMRRDESVRGGALPRPYLLYVDSSIFGQEQIGSAMRDKGLAVVPCASLYGGSRGTRLAMVALYRNLSPAA
;
A
#
# COMPACT_ATOMS: atom_id res chain seq x y z
N MET A 1 -15.95 -21.05 -7.47
CA MET A 1 -15.56 -20.70 -8.85
C MET A 1 -15.15 -19.24 -8.84
N ALA A 2 -13.85 -18.95 -8.87
CA ALA A 2 -13.33 -17.59 -8.90
C ALA A 2 -13.42 -17.04 -10.33
N ALA A 3 -13.97 -15.84 -10.50
CA ALA A 3 -14.10 -15.19 -11.80
C ALA A 3 -12.71 -14.82 -12.35
N VAL A 4 -12.41 -15.28 -13.56
CA VAL A 4 -11.19 -15.00 -14.32
C VAL A 4 -11.45 -13.79 -15.23
N PRO A 5 -10.63 -12.73 -15.22
CA PRO A 5 -10.74 -11.67 -16.21
C PRO A 5 -9.82 -11.96 -17.40
N GLY A 6 -10.41 -12.41 -18.50
CA GLY A 6 -9.70 -12.64 -19.76
C GLY A 6 -10.64 -12.51 -20.96
N ALA A 7 -10.84 -11.30 -21.45
CA ALA A 7 -11.35 -11.02 -22.80
C ALA A 7 -10.93 -9.59 -23.20
N GLY A 8 -10.53 -9.41 -24.46
CA GLY A 8 -10.02 -8.15 -25.05
C GLY A 8 -11.04 -7.01 -25.14
N PRO A 9 -10.68 -5.88 -25.79
CA PRO A 9 -11.27 -4.58 -25.53
C PRO A 9 -12.68 -4.45 -26.12
N SER A 10 -13.68 -4.63 -25.29
CA SER A 10 -15.01 -4.04 -25.47
C SER A 10 -15.18 -2.93 -24.44
N ALA A 11 -15.77 -1.80 -24.86
CA ALA A 11 -16.08 -0.62 -24.05
C ALA A 11 -16.29 -0.95 -22.56
N THR A 12 -15.55 -0.27 -21.68
CA THR A 12 -15.49 -0.49 -20.24
C THR A 12 -16.89 -0.64 -19.63
N SER A 13 -17.32 -1.88 -19.41
CA SER A 13 -18.58 -2.15 -18.72
C SER A 13 -18.41 -1.76 -17.26
N GLY A 14 -19.17 -0.79 -16.79
CA GLY A 14 -19.22 -0.42 -15.37
C GLY A 14 -19.47 -1.63 -14.46
N LEU A 15 -18.92 -1.60 -13.25
CA LEU A 15 -19.14 -2.62 -12.23
C LEU A 15 -20.55 -2.49 -11.62
N ASN A 16 -21.10 -3.59 -11.12
CA ASN A 16 -22.32 -3.60 -10.32
C ASN A 16 -21.93 -3.69 -8.84
N VAL A 17 -22.14 -2.58 -8.14
CA VAL A 17 -21.54 -2.30 -6.84
C VAL A 17 -22.57 -2.52 -5.72
N ILE A 18 -22.17 -3.25 -4.70
CA ILE A 18 -22.78 -3.22 -3.37
C ILE A 18 -22.10 -2.09 -2.61
N ALA A 19 -22.83 -1.08 -2.15
CA ALA A 19 -22.28 0.01 -1.35
C ALA A 19 -22.45 -0.32 0.14
N LEU A 20 -21.34 -0.41 0.89
CA LEU A 20 -21.38 -0.51 2.34
C LEU A 20 -21.71 0.87 2.91
N VAL A 21 -22.86 0.99 3.57
CA VAL A 21 -23.38 2.25 4.10
C VAL A 21 -23.47 2.21 5.63
N SER A 22 -22.96 3.28 6.24
CA SER A 22 -23.09 3.55 7.68
C SER A 22 -24.13 4.63 7.98
N GLY A 23 -24.53 5.40 6.97
CA GLY A 23 -25.26 6.67 7.16
C GLY A 23 -24.35 7.89 7.12
N GLY A 24 -23.04 7.71 7.35
CA GLY A 24 -22.06 8.79 7.37
C GLY A 24 -21.63 9.30 6.00
N LYS A 25 -21.00 10.48 6.01
CA LYS A 25 -20.52 11.23 4.84
C LYS A 25 -19.69 10.39 3.88
N ASP A 26 -18.81 9.54 4.40
CA ASP A 26 -17.80 8.85 3.60
C ASP A 26 -18.39 7.73 2.77
N SER A 27 -19.36 7.01 3.33
CA SER A 27 -20.04 5.91 2.64
C SER A 27 -20.80 6.39 1.41
N PHE A 28 -21.51 7.52 1.52
CA PHE A 28 -22.25 8.10 0.39
C PHE A 28 -21.36 8.83 -0.60
N PHE A 29 -20.29 9.49 -0.15
CA PHE A 29 -19.34 10.11 -1.07
C PHE A 29 -18.55 9.06 -1.87
N SER A 30 -18.18 7.92 -1.25
CA SER A 30 -17.61 6.77 -1.96
C SER A 30 -18.58 6.17 -3.00
N ALA A 31 -19.88 6.09 -2.66
CA ALA A 31 -20.91 5.68 -3.62
C ALA A 31 -21.03 6.66 -4.80
N LEU A 32 -20.91 7.96 -4.58
CA LEU A 32 -20.86 8.97 -5.65
C LEU A 32 -19.64 8.77 -6.56
N HIS A 33 -18.46 8.48 -6.02
CA HIS A 33 -17.29 8.14 -6.84
C HIS A 33 -17.48 6.85 -7.64
N CYS A 34 -18.24 5.87 -7.14
CA CYS A 34 -18.59 4.70 -7.93
C CYS A 34 -19.42 5.08 -9.16
N LEU A 35 -20.45 5.91 -8.99
CA LEU A 35 -21.26 6.42 -10.10
C LEU A 35 -20.42 7.22 -11.10
N GLU A 36 -19.53 8.06 -10.57
CA GLU A 36 -18.64 8.91 -11.36
C GLU A 36 -17.70 8.05 -12.21
N ASN A 37 -17.10 6.99 -11.66
CA ASN A 37 -16.29 6.02 -12.41
C ASN A 37 -17.13 5.08 -13.32
N GLY A 38 -18.39 5.43 -13.60
CA GLY A 38 -19.25 4.72 -14.54
C GLY A 38 -19.80 3.40 -14.01
N HIS A 39 -19.74 3.16 -12.70
CA HIS A 39 -20.31 1.97 -12.07
C HIS A 39 -21.77 2.19 -11.67
N ARG A 40 -22.48 1.09 -11.43
CA ARG A 40 -23.89 1.10 -11.00
C ARG A 40 -24.01 0.55 -9.59
N VAL A 41 -24.55 1.34 -8.66
CA VAL A 41 -24.87 0.85 -7.31
C VAL A 41 -26.17 0.07 -7.37
N VAL A 42 -26.13 -1.23 -7.05
CA VAL A 42 -27.29 -2.14 -7.16
C VAL A 42 -27.94 -2.47 -5.82
N ALA A 43 -27.19 -2.32 -4.72
CA ALA A 43 -27.66 -2.59 -3.37
C ALA A 43 -26.88 -1.77 -2.33
N LEU A 44 -27.56 -1.41 -1.24
CA LEU A 44 -26.97 -0.86 -0.03
C LEU A 44 -26.84 -1.98 1.01
N ALA A 45 -25.68 -2.08 1.65
CA ALA A 45 -25.40 -3.03 2.71
C ALA A 45 -25.12 -2.29 4.01
N ASN A 46 -25.80 -2.66 5.10
CA ASN A 46 -25.57 -2.07 6.42
C ASN A 46 -25.49 -3.15 7.51
N LEU A 47 -24.51 -3.02 8.39
CA LEU A 47 -24.42 -3.77 9.63
C LEU A 47 -24.83 -2.86 10.79
N HIS A 48 -25.59 -3.39 11.75
CA HIS A 48 -26.14 -2.61 12.87
C HIS A 48 -25.98 -3.35 14.20
N PRO A 49 -26.03 -2.64 15.35
CA PRO A 49 -26.06 -3.28 16.66
C PRO A 49 -27.16 -4.35 16.78
N PRO A 50 -26.91 -5.49 17.48
CA PRO A 50 -27.97 -6.44 17.80
C PRO A 50 -29.01 -5.79 18.72
N PRO A 51 -30.30 -6.18 18.60
CA PRO A 51 -31.32 -5.70 19.53
C PRO A 51 -31.00 -6.16 20.97
N PRO A 52 -31.35 -5.36 22.00
CA PRO A 52 -31.08 -5.71 23.39
C PRO A 52 -31.70 -7.07 23.75
N ALA A 53 -30.97 -7.89 24.52
CA ALA A 53 -31.42 -9.22 24.89
C ALA A 53 -32.71 -9.16 25.71
N PRO A 54 -33.71 -10.04 25.45
CA PRO A 54 -34.88 -10.14 26.30
C PRO A 54 -34.45 -10.61 27.70
N ARG A 55 -34.93 -9.92 28.74
CA ARG A 55 -34.62 -10.24 30.15
C ARG A 55 -34.98 -11.71 30.42
N PRO A 56 -34.16 -12.47 31.18
CA PRO A 56 -34.55 -13.81 31.60
C PRO A 56 -35.83 -13.69 32.44
N ASN A 57 -36.90 -14.34 31.99
CA ASN A 57 -38.13 -14.48 32.78
C ASN A 57 -37.76 -15.01 34.16
N LYS A 58 -38.22 -14.33 35.21
CA LYS A 58 -38.16 -14.86 36.58
C LYS A 58 -38.73 -16.29 36.57
N PRO A 59 -38.10 -17.26 37.26
CA PRO A 59 -38.59 -18.62 37.29
C PRO A 59 -39.91 -18.66 38.09
N GLY A 60 -41.04 -18.77 37.38
CA GLY A 60 -42.35 -18.93 38.00
C GLY A 60 -43.50 -18.47 37.11
N GLY A 61 -43.93 -19.33 36.19
CA GLY A 61 -45.17 -19.16 35.40
C GLY A 61 -45.18 -20.09 34.18
N ASP A 62 -46.20 -20.96 34.10
CA ASP A 62 -46.35 -22.11 33.19
C ASP A 62 -46.14 -21.86 31.68
N PRO A 63 -45.81 -22.91 30.91
CA PRO A 63 -45.59 -22.81 29.47
C PRO A 63 -46.90 -23.02 28.70
N ASP A 64 -47.30 -22.06 27.86
CA ASP A 64 -48.14 -22.39 26.71
C ASP A 64 -47.92 -21.47 25.49
N ALA A 65 -47.81 -22.14 24.35
CA ALA A 65 -48.00 -21.75 22.96
C ALA A 65 -47.38 -20.47 22.36
N GLY A 66 -46.60 -20.68 21.29
CA GLY A 66 -46.93 -20.03 20.00
C GLY A 66 -45.85 -19.18 19.34
N LEU A 67 -45.22 -19.75 18.30
CA LEU A 67 -44.50 -19.03 17.24
C LEU A 67 -45.40 -17.94 16.62
N GLY A 68 -44.92 -16.71 16.53
CA GLY A 68 -45.67 -15.61 15.92
C GLY A 68 -44.78 -14.48 15.38
N LEU A 69 -44.51 -14.54 14.08
CA LEU A 69 -44.11 -13.39 13.26
C LEU A 69 -45.17 -12.29 13.37
N SER A 70 -44.82 -11.10 13.86
CA SER A 70 -45.71 -9.94 13.83
C SER A 70 -45.24 -8.91 12.79
N ARG A 71 -45.93 -9.00 11.66
CA ARG A 71 -46.23 -7.93 10.71
C ARG A 71 -46.74 -6.70 11.48
N LEU A 72 -46.19 -5.53 11.18
CA LEU A 72 -46.78 -4.24 11.54
C LEU A 72 -47.92 -3.96 10.56
N ASP A 73 -49.16 -3.99 11.04
CA ASP A 73 -50.33 -3.45 10.33
C ASP A 73 -50.79 -2.17 11.03
N LEU A 74 -51.11 -1.18 10.19
CA LEU A 74 -51.54 0.17 10.50
C LEU A 74 -53.05 0.23 10.79
N ASP A 75 -53.41 1.30 11.52
CA ASP A 75 -54.67 2.07 11.52
C ASP A 75 -55.64 2.04 12.73
N PRO A 76 -56.36 3.17 12.96
CA PRO A 76 -56.80 3.63 14.29
C PRO A 76 -58.34 3.66 14.47
N GLU A 77 -58.82 3.82 15.72
CA GLU A 77 -59.90 4.76 16.15
C GLU A 77 -60.60 4.38 17.49
N LYS A 78 -60.64 5.40 18.38
CA LYS A 78 -61.76 5.92 19.22
C LYS A 78 -62.40 5.23 20.46
N HIS A 79 -62.65 6.15 21.42
CA HIS A 79 -63.64 6.22 22.53
C HIS A 79 -63.26 5.50 23.85
N GLY A 80 -63.35 6.08 25.06
CA GLY A 80 -63.97 7.31 25.57
C GLY A 80 -64.76 6.97 26.87
N GLY A 81 -64.42 7.56 28.03
CA GLY A 81 -65.19 7.38 29.29
C GLY A 81 -64.49 7.91 30.53
N ARG A 82 -65.22 8.57 31.44
CA ARG A 82 -64.74 9.58 32.41
C ARG A 82 -65.15 9.24 33.87
N SER A 83 -64.20 9.33 34.82
CA SER A 83 -64.30 9.71 36.27
C SER A 83 -65.09 8.85 37.30
N PRO A 84 -64.99 9.11 38.64
CA PRO A 84 -63.81 9.39 39.50
C PRO A 84 -63.85 8.73 40.92
N ASN A 85 -62.70 8.69 41.62
CA ASN A 85 -62.46 8.66 43.10
C ASN A 85 -61.06 8.06 43.31
N GLY A 86 -60.15 8.51 44.17
CA GLY A 86 -60.16 9.49 45.24
C GLY A 86 -59.18 8.99 46.33
N GLY A 87 -58.01 9.61 46.44
CA GLY A 87 -57.21 9.69 47.68
C GLY A 87 -56.05 8.70 47.88
N GLY A 88 -54.84 9.26 48.03
CA GLY A 88 -53.87 8.79 49.03
C GLY A 88 -52.56 8.17 48.52
N ALA A 89 -51.56 9.04 48.34
CA ALA A 89 -50.11 8.92 48.61
C ALA A 89 -49.35 7.58 48.37
N GLU A 90 -48.17 7.75 47.77
CA GLU A 90 -47.03 6.82 47.60
C GLU A 90 -47.08 5.90 46.36
N GLU A 91 -46.55 6.41 45.24
CA GLU A 91 -46.02 5.62 44.10
C GLU A 91 -44.80 6.42 43.58
N ASP A 92 -43.57 5.98 43.85
CA ASP A 92 -42.83 4.85 43.27
C ASP A 92 -41.86 5.36 42.19
N GLU A 93 -40.61 5.44 42.63
CA GLU A 93 -39.41 5.37 41.80
C GLU A 93 -39.55 4.18 40.82
N LYS A 94 -39.53 4.48 39.50
CA LYS A 94 -38.96 3.65 38.41
C LYS A 94 -39.40 4.16 37.04
N GLU A 95 -38.80 5.25 36.60
CA GLU A 95 -38.38 5.38 35.20
C GLU A 95 -36.85 5.32 35.24
N GLU A 96 -36.29 4.12 35.45
CA GLU A 96 -34.87 3.88 35.19
C GLU A 96 -34.72 3.70 33.68
N ASP A 97 -34.04 4.67 33.11
CA ASP A 97 -33.63 4.78 31.72
C ASP A 97 -33.19 3.42 31.13
N GLU A 98 -33.74 3.10 29.97
CA GLU A 98 -33.14 2.11 29.08
C GLU A 98 -31.78 2.67 28.62
N GLU A 99 -30.70 2.38 29.36
CA GLU A 99 -29.34 2.64 28.91
C GLU A 99 -29.04 1.74 27.70
N GLU A 100 -29.45 2.17 26.50
CA GLU A 100 -28.82 1.76 25.25
C GLU A 100 -27.36 2.26 25.29
N THR A 101 -26.50 1.46 25.91
CA THR A 101 -25.05 1.65 25.87
C THR A 101 -24.61 1.49 24.41
N ASP A 102 -24.01 2.53 23.84
CA ASP A 102 -23.43 2.49 22.50
C ASP A 102 -22.40 1.35 22.42
N LEU A 103 -22.63 0.40 21.52
CA LEU A 103 -21.69 -0.66 21.23
C LEU A 103 -20.52 -0.03 20.46
N ASN A 104 -19.47 0.36 21.18
CA ASN A 104 -18.25 0.94 20.60
C ASN A 104 -17.54 -0.06 19.65
N SER A 105 -17.93 -0.09 18.37
CA SER A 105 -17.24 -0.83 17.31
C SER A 105 -16.22 0.07 16.60
N PHE A 106 -15.04 -0.47 16.30
CA PHE A 106 -14.02 0.23 15.49
C PHE A 106 -14.28 0.10 13.98
N MET A 107 -15.06 -0.92 13.60
CA MET A 107 -15.33 -1.23 12.21
C MET A 107 -16.60 -0.54 11.69
N TYR A 108 -17.62 -0.39 12.55
CA TYR A 108 -18.95 0.05 12.12
C TYR A 108 -19.47 1.21 12.96
N GLN A 109 -20.01 2.21 12.27
CA GLN A 109 -20.80 3.27 12.90
C GLN A 109 -22.10 2.68 13.47
N THR A 110 -22.37 2.94 14.75
CA THR A 110 -23.52 2.41 15.48
C THR A 110 -24.56 3.49 15.79
N VAL A 111 -24.15 4.75 15.89
CA VAL A 111 -25.04 5.88 16.16
C VAL A 111 -25.84 6.25 14.91
N GLY A 112 -27.13 6.53 15.11
CA GLY A 112 -28.05 6.92 14.02
C GLY A 112 -28.60 5.75 13.19
N HIS A 113 -28.33 4.51 13.59
CA HIS A 113 -28.78 3.32 12.85
C HIS A 113 -30.31 3.22 12.68
N GLN A 114 -31.08 3.98 13.47
CA GLN A 114 -32.53 4.10 13.40
C GLN A 114 -33.01 4.83 12.13
N VAL A 115 -32.19 5.71 11.56
CA VAL A 115 -32.51 6.46 10.33
C VAL A 115 -32.17 5.67 9.07
N ILE A 116 -31.20 4.76 9.15
CA ILE A 116 -30.67 4.02 8.00
C ILE A 116 -31.75 3.33 7.14
N PRO A 117 -32.83 2.72 7.68
CA PRO A 117 -33.92 2.17 6.89
C PRO A 117 -34.50 3.10 5.83
N LEU A 118 -34.50 4.42 6.08
CA LEU A 118 -35.06 5.42 5.17
C LEU A 118 -34.22 5.58 3.89
N TYR A 119 -32.96 5.16 3.88
CA TYR A 119 -32.10 5.30 2.70
C TYR A 119 -32.57 4.47 1.50
N ALA A 120 -33.28 3.36 1.72
CA ALA A 120 -33.84 2.58 0.62
C ALA A 120 -34.78 3.42 -0.24
N ASP A 121 -35.73 4.10 0.40
CA ASP A 121 -36.70 4.98 -0.24
C ASP A 121 -36.10 6.34 -0.62
N ALA A 122 -35.13 6.84 0.14
CA ALA A 122 -34.43 8.09 -0.18
C ALA A 122 -33.62 7.99 -1.47
N THR A 123 -32.97 6.85 -1.71
CA THR A 123 -32.10 6.64 -2.87
C THR A 123 -32.78 5.87 -4.02
N GLY A 124 -33.82 5.09 -3.71
CA GLY A 124 -34.42 4.13 -4.63
C GLY A 124 -33.58 2.86 -4.81
N ILE A 125 -32.58 2.61 -3.96
CA ILE A 125 -31.68 1.45 -4.03
C ILE A 125 -32.06 0.47 -2.90
N PRO A 126 -32.20 -0.84 -3.18
CA PRO A 126 -32.52 -1.84 -2.16
C PRO A 126 -31.51 -1.86 -1.01
N LEU A 127 -32.00 -1.80 0.24
CA LEU A 127 -31.18 -1.86 1.45
C LEU A 127 -31.30 -3.23 2.12
N TYR A 128 -30.15 -3.80 2.47
CA TYR A 128 -30.04 -5.04 3.21
C TYR A 128 -29.29 -4.82 4.51
N ARG A 129 -29.85 -5.35 5.60
CA ARG A 129 -29.36 -5.11 6.95
C ARG A 129 -29.16 -6.41 7.70
N ARG A 130 -28.10 -6.50 8.49
CA ARG A 130 -27.88 -7.58 9.46
C ARG A 130 -27.31 -7.06 10.77
N PRO A 131 -27.61 -7.71 11.91
CA PRO A 131 -26.96 -7.39 13.16
C PRO A 131 -25.48 -7.78 13.12
N ILE A 132 -24.64 -7.00 13.79
CA ILE A 132 -23.25 -7.33 14.09
C ILE A 132 -23.29 -8.43 15.16
N LEU A 133 -22.65 -9.56 14.86
CA LEU A 133 -22.49 -10.67 15.78
C LEU A 133 -21.03 -10.73 16.24
N GLY A 134 -20.82 -11.03 17.51
CA GLY A 134 -19.48 -11.08 18.10
C GLY A 134 -18.90 -9.70 18.42
N GLY A 135 -17.58 -9.63 18.56
CA GLY A 135 -16.85 -8.38 18.83
C GLY A 135 -15.54 -8.35 18.03
N ALA A 136 -14.75 -7.28 18.17
CA ALA A 136 -13.41 -7.26 17.59
C ALA A 136 -12.54 -8.31 18.32
N VAL A 137 -12.24 -9.44 17.66
CA VAL A 137 -11.39 -10.52 18.22
C VAL A 137 -9.99 -10.41 17.64
N HIS A 138 -9.89 -10.10 16.35
CA HIS A 138 -8.65 -9.81 15.66
C HIS A 138 -8.44 -8.31 15.64
N HIS A 139 -7.56 -7.83 16.53
CA HIS A 139 -7.25 -6.41 16.58
C HIS A 139 -6.23 -6.00 15.52
N GLY A 140 -5.33 -6.87 15.04
CA GLY A 140 -4.24 -6.48 14.14
C GLY A 140 -4.64 -5.61 12.93
N ARG A 141 -3.70 -4.75 12.50
CA ARG A 141 -3.79 -3.92 11.27
C ARG A 141 -4.13 -4.76 10.04
N ASP A 142 -3.51 -5.93 9.93
CA ASP A 142 -3.77 -6.91 8.88
C ASP A 142 -4.81 -7.94 9.33
N TYR A 143 -5.66 -8.37 8.39
CA TYR A 143 -6.73 -9.33 8.68
C TYR A 143 -6.47 -10.70 8.05
N SER A 144 -6.50 -11.75 8.88
CA SER A 144 -6.40 -13.15 8.46
C SER A 144 -7.66 -13.92 8.85
N ALA A 145 -8.45 -14.32 7.85
CA ALA A 145 -9.66 -15.10 8.08
C ALA A 145 -9.35 -16.51 8.62
N ALA A 146 -8.20 -17.08 8.28
CA ALA A 146 -7.77 -18.40 8.78
C ALA A 146 -7.44 -18.35 10.28
N ALA A 147 -6.80 -17.27 10.72
CA ALA A 147 -6.57 -17.01 12.14
C ALA A 147 -7.90 -16.80 12.89
N ALA A 148 -8.87 -16.10 12.28
CA ALA A 148 -10.21 -15.87 12.83
C ALA A 148 -11.07 -17.13 12.95
N ALA A 149 -10.89 -18.11 12.07
CA ALA A 149 -11.60 -19.39 12.13
C ALA A 149 -10.96 -20.42 13.09
N GLY A 150 -9.71 -20.21 13.51
CA GLY A 150 -8.94 -21.12 14.37
C GLY A 150 -9.35 -21.10 15.85
N ALA A 151 -10.11 -20.10 16.29
CA ALA A 151 -10.78 -20.10 17.58
C ALA A 151 -12.02 -21.01 17.49
N ALA A 152 -11.97 -22.18 18.11
CA ALA A 152 -13.08 -23.15 18.10
C ALA A 152 -14.42 -22.47 18.50
N PRO A 153 -15.56 -22.81 17.85
CA PRO A 153 -16.85 -22.21 18.19
C PRO A 153 -17.27 -22.69 19.57
N ALA A 154 -17.17 -21.83 20.58
CA ALA A 154 -17.53 -22.16 21.95
C ALA A 154 -19.05 -22.06 22.22
N SER A 155 -19.84 -21.42 21.35
CA SER A 155 -21.26 -21.23 21.61
C SER A 155 -22.11 -20.97 20.35
N PRO A 156 -23.38 -21.45 20.30
CA PRO A 156 -24.36 -21.01 19.31
C PRO A 156 -24.77 -19.54 19.41
N THR A 157 -24.29 -18.80 20.42
CA THR A 157 -24.57 -17.36 20.64
C THR A 157 -23.60 -16.42 19.92
N GLY A 158 -22.59 -16.92 19.19
CA GLY A 158 -21.61 -16.08 18.49
C GLY A 158 -20.49 -15.52 19.37
N GLU A 159 -20.42 -15.91 20.65
CA GLU A 159 -19.29 -15.59 21.53
C GLU A 159 -17.98 -16.17 20.97
N GLY A 160 -17.02 -15.29 20.68
CA GLY A 160 -15.71 -15.63 20.11
C GLY A 160 -15.58 -15.49 18.59
N GLN A 161 -16.64 -15.06 17.88
CA GLN A 161 -16.54 -14.73 16.45
C GLN A 161 -16.15 -13.25 16.24
N ASP A 162 -15.32 -13.00 15.24
CA ASP A 162 -14.89 -11.65 14.88
C ASP A 162 -16.00 -10.88 14.15
N GLU A 163 -16.25 -9.62 14.55
CA GLU A 163 -17.30 -8.76 14.00
C GLU A 163 -17.26 -8.65 12.45
N THR A 164 -16.05 -8.72 11.86
CA THR A 164 -15.82 -8.64 10.42
C THR A 164 -16.60 -9.71 9.64
N GLU A 165 -16.77 -10.91 10.20
CA GLU A 165 -17.40 -12.03 9.49
C GLU A 165 -18.93 -11.88 9.37
N SER A 166 -19.53 -10.96 10.14
CA SER A 166 -20.95 -10.58 9.95
C SER A 166 -21.19 -10.04 8.53
N MET A 167 -20.20 -9.32 7.97
CA MET A 167 -20.25 -8.79 6.61
C MET A 167 -20.29 -9.90 5.55
N THR A 168 -19.56 -10.99 5.75
CA THR A 168 -19.53 -12.13 4.83
C THR A 168 -20.93 -12.70 4.58
N TRP A 169 -21.74 -12.82 5.64
CA TRP A 169 -23.09 -13.35 5.54
C TRP A 169 -24.07 -12.37 4.88
N LEU A 170 -23.97 -11.08 5.23
CA LEU A 170 -24.77 -10.04 4.59
C LEU A 170 -24.52 -9.99 3.08
N LEU A 171 -23.25 -9.96 2.67
CA LEU A 171 -22.89 -9.89 1.25
C LEU A 171 -23.32 -11.15 0.48
N LYS A 172 -23.20 -12.35 1.06
CA LYS A 172 -23.72 -13.58 0.43
C LYS A 172 -25.23 -13.50 0.16
N GLU A 173 -26.01 -12.95 1.09
CA GLU A 173 -27.45 -12.77 0.89
C GLU A 173 -27.73 -11.76 -0.24
N ILE A 174 -27.01 -10.64 -0.26
CA ILE A 174 -27.15 -9.63 -1.31
C ILE A 174 -26.80 -10.23 -2.68
N MET A 175 -25.68 -10.95 -2.79
CA MET A 175 -25.27 -11.60 -4.04
C MET A 175 -26.25 -12.67 -4.53
N GLN A 176 -27.01 -13.31 -3.64
CA GLN A 176 -28.09 -14.22 -4.05
C GLN A 176 -29.27 -13.47 -4.69
N LYS A 177 -29.59 -12.28 -4.18
CA LYS A 177 -30.68 -11.42 -4.70
C LYS A 177 -30.24 -10.58 -5.90
N HIS A 178 -28.93 -10.28 -5.99
CA HIS A 178 -28.26 -9.50 -7.03
C HIS A 178 -27.08 -10.29 -7.60
N PRO A 179 -27.33 -11.35 -8.38
CA PRO A 179 -26.27 -12.19 -8.95
C PRO A 179 -25.36 -11.45 -9.93
N GLU A 180 -25.77 -10.28 -10.41
CA GLU A 180 -24.96 -9.37 -11.23
C GLU A 180 -23.89 -8.60 -10.45
N ALA A 181 -23.97 -8.56 -9.11
CA ALA A 181 -23.05 -7.83 -8.26
C ALA A 181 -21.63 -8.41 -8.35
N ASN A 182 -20.65 -7.55 -8.61
CA ASN A 182 -19.24 -7.93 -8.80
C ASN A 182 -18.24 -7.00 -8.11
N ALA A 183 -18.72 -6.04 -7.32
CA ALA A 183 -17.88 -5.10 -6.58
C ALA A 183 -18.49 -4.71 -5.23
N LEU A 184 -17.63 -4.32 -4.29
CA LEU A 184 -17.98 -3.81 -2.96
C LEU A 184 -17.31 -2.45 -2.75
N SER A 185 -18.09 -1.42 -2.45
CA SER A 185 -17.59 -0.08 -2.13
C SER A 185 -17.60 0.17 -0.63
N ALA A 186 -16.52 0.78 -0.11
CA ALA A 186 -16.41 1.24 1.27
C ALA A 186 -15.88 2.69 1.33
N GLY A 187 -16.17 3.37 2.45
CA GLY A 187 -15.86 4.78 2.68
C GLY A 187 -14.62 5.05 3.55
N ALA A 188 -13.73 4.08 3.79
CA ALA A 188 -12.53 4.35 4.60
C ALA A 188 -11.62 5.38 3.91
N ILE A 189 -11.22 6.45 4.62
CA ILE A 189 -10.32 7.49 4.07
C ILE A 189 -8.86 7.18 4.43
N LEU A 190 -8.52 7.11 5.72
CA LEU A 190 -7.14 6.86 6.17
C LEU A 190 -7.01 5.54 6.96
N SER A 191 -8.11 5.03 7.54
CA SER A 191 -8.04 3.80 8.32
C SER A 191 -7.61 2.57 7.51
N THR A 192 -6.44 2.02 7.84
CA THR A 192 -5.96 0.77 7.26
C THR A 192 -6.72 -0.44 7.84
N TYR A 193 -7.09 -0.39 9.13
CA TYR A 193 -7.84 -1.45 9.82
C TYR A 193 -9.15 -1.78 9.11
N GLN A 194 -9.93 -0.75 8.75
CA GLN A 194 -11.22 -0.93 8.08
C GLN A 194 -11.03 -1.42 6.64
N ARG A 195 -10.08 -0.84 5.92
CA ARG A 195 -9.78 -1.20 4.53
C ARG A 195 -9.41 -2.68 4.39
N THR A 196 -8.45 -3.19 5.17
CA THR A 196 -7.96 -4.57 5.04
C THR A 196 -9.04 -5.62 5.31
N ARG A 197 -9.97 -5.34 6.24
CA ARG A 197 -11.13 -6.19 6.54
C ARG A 197 -12.13 -6.24 5.39
N VAL A 198 -12.50 -5.08 4.83
CA VAL A 198 -13.40 -4.99 3.66
C VAL A 198 -12.77 -5.71 2.46
N GLU A 199 -11.50 -5.45 2.17
CA GLU A 199 -10.77 -6.10 1.08
C GLU A 199 -10.74 -7.63 1.24
N SER A 200 -10.42 -8.12 2.44
CA SER A 200 -10.37 -9.56 2.73
C SER A 200 -11.73 -10.25 2.50
N VAL A 201 -12.83 -9.65 2.95
CA VAL A 201 -14.17 -10.20 2.71
C VAL A 201 -14.54 -10.13 1.22
N ALA A 202 -14.31 -8.99 0.57
CA ALA A 202 -14.64 -8.80 -0.85
C ALA A 202 -13.92 -9.83 -1.74
N VAL A 203 -12.60 -9.95 -1.59
CA VAL A 203 -11.76 -10.86 -2.39
C VAL A 203 -12.19 -12.32 -2.19
N ARG A 204 -12.49 -12.75 -0.95
CA ARG A 204 -12.98 -14.11 -0.66
C ARG A 204 -14.32 -14.42 -1.33
N LEU A 205 -15.17 -13.42 -1.51
CA LEU A 205 -16.45 -13.54 -2.20
C LEU A 205 -16.34 -13.33 -3.72
N GLY A 206 -15.16 -13.02 -4.24
CA GLY A 206 -14.94 -12.74 -5.66
C GLY A 206 -15.47 -11.37 -6.10
N LEU A 207 -15.68 -10.44 -5.15
CA LEU A 207 -16.05 -9.05 -5.41
C LEU A 207 -14.77 -8.20 -5.55
N THR A 208 -14.79 -7.24 -6.48
CA THR A 208 -13.75 -6.21 -6.59
C THR A 208 -13.93 -5.18 -5.47
N PRO A 209 -12.97 -4.98 -4.55
CA PRO A 209 -13.06 -3.92 -3.55
C PRO A 209 -12.81 -2.55 -4.20
N LEU A 210 -13.64 -1.57 -3.85
CA LEU A 210 -13.55 -0.17 -4.27
C LEU A 210 -13.40 0.71 -3.03
N ALA A 211 -12.27 1.39 -2.92
CA ALA A 211 -11.90 2.24 -1.79
C ALA A 211 -11.45 3.62 -2.32
N TYR A 212 -12.34 4.30 -3.03
CA TYR A 212 -12.00 5.56 -3.73
C TYR A 212 -11.54 6.69 -2.81
N LEU A 213 -11.97 6.69 -1.55
CA LEU A 213 -11.56 7.70 -0.58
C LEU A 213 -10.25 7.36 0.13
N TRP A 214 -9.72 6.14 -0.07
CA TRP A 214 -8.52 5.71 0.64
C TRP A 214 -7.29 6.52 0.20
N LYS A 215 -6.65 7.19 1.17
CA LYS A 215 -5.54 8.15 1.03
C LYS A 215 -5.89 9.35 0.14
N TYR A 216 -7.18 9.69 0.00
CA TYR A 216 -7.65 10.81 -0.84
C TYR A 216 -7.08 12.19 -0.46
N PRO A 217 -6.96 12.56 0.84
CA PRO A 217 -6.39 13.85 1.23
C PRO A 217 -4.94 14.07 0.78
N MET A 218 -4.18 12.99 0.55
CA MET A 218 -2.79 13.05 0.08
C MET A 218 -2.66 13.23 -1.44
N LEU A 219 -3.77 13.29 -2.16
CA LEU A 219 -3.78 13.39 -3.62
C LEU A 219 -3.82 14.85 -4.06
N PRO A 220 -3.32 15.16 -5.27
CA PRO A 220 -3.27 16.53 -5.76
C PRO A 220 -4.62 17.24 -5.62
N GLY A 221 -4.60 18.40 -4.96
CA GLY A 221 -5.73 19.30 -4.81
C GLY A 221 -6.16 19.92 -6.15
N PRO A 222 -7.29 20.65 -6.18
CA PRO A 222 -7.72 21.35 -7.38
C PRO A 222 -6.71 22.42 -7.82
N ALA A 223 -6.58 22.61 -9.13
CA ALA A 223 -5.64 23.58 -9.69
C ALA A 223 -5.87 25.00 -9.14
N GLY A 224 -4.85 25.56 -8.48
CA GLY A 224 -4.88 26.89 -7.89
C GLY A 224 -5.40 26.97 -6.45
N ALA A 225 -5.74 25.85 -5.81
CA ALA A 225 -5.93 25.80 -4.35
C ALA A 225 -4.58 25.88 -3.62
N GLU A 226 -4.57 26.52 -2.45
CA GLU A 226 -3.43 26.47 -1.53
C GLU A 226 -3.21 25.00 -1.08
N GLU A 227 -1.95 24.59 -0.92
CA GLU A 227 -1.57 23.17 -0.78
C GLU A 227 -2.09 22.49 0.49
N ASP A 228 -2.42 23.26 1.53
CA ASP A 228 -2.78 22.73 2.85
C ASP A 228 -4.22 23.00 3.25
N GLU A 229 -5.14 22.46 2.46
CA GLU A 229 -6.52 22.37 2.93
C GLU A 229 -6.82 20.99 3.50
N GLU A 230 -6.48 20.77 4.79
CA GLU A 230 -6.86 19.58 5.59
C GLU A 230 -8.35 19.19 5.47
N ALA A 231 -9.20 20.15 5.10
CA ALA A 231 -10.64 19.99 4.90
C ALA A 231 -11.08 19.93 3.43
N GLN A 232 -10.17 19.85 2.45
CA GLN A 232 -10.49 19.85 1.02
C GLN A 232 -11.50 18.78 0.67
N LEU A 233 -11.42 17.60 1.31
CA LEU A 233 -12.40 16.53 1.10
C LEU A 233 -13.83 16.93 1.52
N LEU A 234 -14.00 17.71 2.60
CA LEU A 234 -15.31 18.24 3.00
C LEU A 234 -15.81 19.29 2.01
N VAL A 235 -14.92 20.10 1.45
CA VAL A 235 -15.24 21.06 0.39
C VAL A 235 -15.68 20.33 -0.88
N ASP A 236 -14.99 19.25 -1.26
CA ASP A 236 -15.34 18.39 -2.39
C ASP A 236 -16.72 17.72 -2.17
N MET A 237 -17.01 17.28 -0.94
CA MET A 237 -18.33 16.74 -0.58
C MET A 237 -19.44 17.79 -0.72
N ALA A 238 -19.17 19.03 -0.31
CA ALA A 238 -20.12 20.13 -0.48
C ALA A 238 -20.38 20.45 -1.95
N ALA A 239 -19.31 20.50 -2.77
CA ALA A 239 -19.41 20.71 -4.22
C ALA A 239 -20.16 19.58 -4.94
N ALA A 240 -20.10 18.36 -4.38
CA ALA A 240 -20.88 17.23 -4.85
C ALA A 240 -22.36 17.24 -4.37
N GLY A 241 -22.74 18.22 -3.54
CA GLY A 241 -24.09 18.37 -3.00
C GLY A 241 -24.39 17.46 -1.81
N VAL A 242 -23.39 16.93 -1.11
CA VAL A 242 -23.58 16.08 0.08
C VAL A 242 -23.91 16.96 1.29
N GLU A 243 -25.06 16.72 1.92
CA GLU A 243 -25.44 17.35 3.18
C GLU A 243 -25.25 16.36 4.35
N ALA A 244 -24.11 16.49 5.05
CA ALA A 244 -23.74 15.63 6.16
C ALA A 244 -23.85 16.37 7.50
N ARG A 245 -24.69 15.86 8.40
CA ARG A 245 -24.99 16.45 9.72
C ARG A 245 -24.21 15.74 10.82
N LEU A 246 -23.60 16.48 11.75
CA LEU A 246 -22.93 15.91 12.92
C LEU A 246 -23.94 15.19 13.82
N LEU A 247 -23.62 13.93 14.15
CA LEU A 247 -24.47 13.05 14.94
C LEU A 247 -23.84 12.66 16.28
N LYS A 248 -22.52 12.50 16.31
CA LYS A 248 -21.73 12.25 17.52
C LYS A 248 -20.50 13.14 17.50
N VAL A 249 -20.05 13.58 18.66
CA VAL A 249 -18.75 14.21 18.90
C VAL A 249 -18.07 13.49 20.06
N ALA A 250 -16.77 13.24 19.95
CA ALA A 250 -15.99 12.49 20.93
C ALA A 250 -14.54 12.99 21.00
N SER A 251 -14.35 14.32 20.95
CA SER A 251 -13.04 14.97 21.02
C SER A 251 -13.07 16.14 21.99
N GLY A 252 -11.95 16.37 22.69
CA GLY A 252 -11.82 17.51 23.62
C GLY A 252 -12.02 18.88 22.96
N GLY A 253 -11.91 18.97 21.64
CA GLY A 253 -12.18 20.19 20.89
C GLY A 253 -13.59 20.36 20.33
N LEU A 254 -14.45 19.33 20.38
CA LEU A 254 -15.83 19.41 19.88
C LEU A 254 -16.82 19.26 21.04
N ASP A 255 -17.65 20.28 21.24
CA ASP A 255 -18.75 20.25 22.22
C ASP A 255 -20.09 19.93 21.55
N ASP A 256 -21.14 19.78 22.37
CA ASP A 256 -22.51 19.48 21.93
C ASP A 256 -23.10 20.55 21.00
N SER A 257 -22.55 21.77 20.96
CA SER A 257 -22.98 22.86 20.07
C SER A 257 -22.67 22.60 18.58
N PHE A 258 -21.90 21.56 18.28
CA PHE A 258 -21.62 21.09 16.93
C PHE A 258 -22.69 20.12 16.42
N LEU A 259 -23.45 19.48 17.32
CA LEU A 259 -24.45 18.50 16.93
C LEU A 259 -25.47 19.11 15.95
N TRP A 260 -25.78 18.35 14.90
CA TRP A 260 -26.61 18.75 13.75
C TRP A 260 -26.04 19.83 12.81
N GLU A 261 -24.81 20.31 13.01
CA GLU A 261 -24.18 21.18 12.03
C GLU A 261 -23.82 20.43 10.74
N ASN A 262 -23.94 21.10 9.60
CA ASN A 262 -23.48 20.55 8.32
C ASN A 262 -21.95 20.67 8.22
N VAL A 263 -21.24 19.55 8.32
CA VAL A 263 -19.76 19.51 8.30
C VAL A 263 -19.17 19.98 6.99
N ALA A 264 -19.85 19.73 5.87
CA ALA A 264 -19.38 20.08 4.54
C ALA A 264 -19.63 21.56 4.21
N SER A 265 -20.51 22.25 4.95
CA SER A 265 -20.76 23.67 4.73
C SER A 265 -19.53 24.53 5.03
N ALA A 266 -19.35 25.64 4.32
CA ALA A 266 -18.23 26.57 4.56
C ALA A 266 -18.13 27.02 6.04
N ARG A 267 -19.28 27.20 6.69
CA ARG A 267 -19.35 27.49 8.13
C ARG A 267 -18.90 26.31 8.99
N GLY A 268 -19.36 25.10 8.68
CA GLY A 268 -19.00 23.87 9.38
C GLY A 268 -17.50 23.59 9.30
N VAL A 269 -16.93 23.62 8.09
CA VAL A 269 -15.50 23.48 7.84
C VAL A 269 -14.69 24.49 8.66
N MET A 270 -15.07 25.78 8.62
CA MET A 270 -14.39 26.83 9.39
C MET A 270 -14.45 26.58 10.90
N ARG A 271 -15.61 26.14 11.41
CA ARG A 271 -15.78 25.82 12.84
C ARG A 271 -14.94 24.62 13.25
N LEU A 272 -14.92 23.54 12.47
CA LEU A 272 -14.11 22.34 12.72
C LEU A 272 -12.61 22.67 12.73
N LYS A 273 -12.11 23.34 11.68
CA LYS A 273 -10.72 23.81 11.61
C LYS A 273 -10.33 24.62 12.85
N ARG A 274 -11.16 25.60 13.24
CA ARG A 274 -10.90 26.45 14.42
C ARG A 274 -10.92 25.66 15.72
N ALA A 275 -11.85 24.72 15.87
CA ALA A 275 -12.02 23.92 17.06
C ALA A 275 -10.85 22.95 17.26
N MET A 276 -10.47 22.24 16.19
CA MET A 276 -9.36 21.28 16.20
C MET A 276 -8.00 21.99 16.32
N GLY A 277 -7.77 23.09 15.58
CA GLY A 277 -6.52 23.85 15.65
C GLY A 277 -6.20 24.44 17.03
N ARG A 278 -7.17 24.58 17.94
CA ARG A 278 -6.95 25.07 19.32
C ARG A 278 -6.33 24.06 20.28
N PHE A 279 -6.40 22.76 19.97
CA PHE A 279 -5.91 21.69 20.83
C PHE A 279 -4.52 21.17 20.41
N GLY A 280 -3.78 21.96 19.62
CA GLY A 280 -2.48 21.53 19.08
C GLY A 280 -2.61 20.48 17.98
N ALA A 281 -3.81 20.28 17.42
CA ALA A 281 -4.04 19.39 16.29
C ALA A 281 -3.55 19.97 14.95
N SER A 282 -2.58 20.88 14.96
CA SER A 282 -1.81 21.32 13.79
C SER A 282 -0.79 20.24 13.35
N ALA A 283 -1.15 18.95 13.50
CA ALA A 283 -0.31 17.80 13.18
C ALA A 283 -1.05 16.43 13.24
N GLU A 284 -2.39 16.39 13.32
CA GLU A 284 -3.18 15.15 13.22
C GLU A 284 -3.99 15.17 11.92
N SER A 285 -3.30 14.93 10.81
CA SER A 285 -3.86 14.82 9.44
C SER A 285 -4.99 13.80 9.39
N GLY A 286 -6.24 14.27 9.48
CA GLY A 286 -7.45 13.44 9.48
C GLY A 286 -8.49 13.80 10.54
N ALA A 287 -8.13 14.53 11.60
CA ALA A 287 -9.06 14.87 12.69
C ALA A 287 -10.21 15.77 12.20
N VAL A 288 -9.93 16.73 11.31
CA VAL A 288 -10.95 17.58 10.66
C VAL A 288 -11.92 16.76 9.81
N LEU A 289 -11.51 15.57 9.36
CA LEU A 289 -12.34 14.63 8.60
C LEU A 289 -13.05 13.61 9.48
N GLY A 290 -12.79 13.58 10.80
CA GLY A 290 -13.39 12.63 11.74
C GLY A 290 -12.78 11.22 11.66
N GLU A 291 -11.59 11.05 11.06
CA GLU A 291 -10.92 9.75 10.95
C GLU A 291 -10.44 9.21 12.30
N GLY A 292 -10.10 10.12 13.22
CA GLY A 292 -9.80 9.81 14.60
C GLY A 292 -11.08 9.63 15.45
N GLY A 293 -12.24 9.39 14.82
CA GLY A 293 -13.57 9.27 15.44
C GLY A 293 -13.93 10.43 16.35
N GLU A 294 -13.35 11.60 16.06
CA GLU A 294 -13.66 12.87 16.73
C GLU A 294 -15.14 13.20 16.56
N PHE A 295 -15.74 12.78 15.45
CA PHE A 295 -17.16 12.90 15.21
C PHE A 295 -17.70 11.84 14.23
N GLU A 296 -19.00 11.59 14.32
CA GLU A 296 -19.75 10.79 13.35
C GLU A 296 -20.80 11.66 12.67
N THR A 297 -21.19 11.28 11.45
CA THR A 297 -22.14 12.05 10.64
C THR A 297 -23.33 11.22 10.17
N LEU A 298 -24.38 11.93 9.76
CA LEU A 298 -25.55 11.39 9.08
C LEU A 298 -25.82 12.22 7.82
N VAL A 299 -25.83 11.58 6.66
CA VAL A 299 -26.18 12.24 5.39
C VAL A 299 -27.70 12.34 5.28
N VAL A 300 -28.22 13.55 5.27
CA VAL A 300 -29.66 13.81 5.20
C VAL A 300 -30.12 14.16 3.78
N ASP A 301 -29.20 14.63 2.94
CA ASP A 301 -29.45 14.90 1.53
C ASP A 301 -28.17 14.76 0.68
N GLY A 302 -28.35 14.63 -0.64
CA GLY A 302 -27.30 14.45 -1.63
C GLY A 302 -27.76 14.85 -3.04
N PRO A 303 -26.94 14.69 -4.09
CA PRO A 303 -27.35 14.98 -5.47
C PRO A 303 -28.44 14.02 -5.96
N ALA A 304 -29.33 14.44 -6.87
CA ALA A 304 -30.49 13.65 -7.29
C ALA A 304 -30.13 12.37 -8.08
N ARG A 305 -28.92 12.30 -8.66
CA ARG A 305 -28.36 11.05 -9.19
C ARG A 305 -28.24 9.92 -8.16
N LEU A 306 -28.13 10.24 -6.86
CA LEU A 306 -28.08 9.25 -5.77
C LEU A 306 -29.28 9.35 -4.81
N PHE A 307 -29.71 10.55 -4.43
CA PHE A 307 -30.81 10.81 -3.49
C PHE A 307 -32.05 11.36 -4.22
N LYS A 308 -33.10 10.54 -4.36
CA LYS A 308 -34.39 10.94 -4.95
C LYS A 308 -35.25 11.76 -3.99
N ARG A 309 -35.11 11.52 -2.68
CA ARG A 309 -35.80 12.22 -1.60
C ARG A 309 -34.78 12.60 -0.53
N ARG A 310 -35.11 13.61 0.29
CA ARG A 310 -34.29 14.03 1.43
C ARG A 310 -34.88 13.53 2.74
N ILE A 311 -34.02 13.30 3.73
CA ILE A 311 -34.41 12.93 5.09
C ILE A 311 -34.54 14.20 5.92
N VAL A 312 -35.67 14.36 6.61
CA VAL A 312 -35.94 15.50 7.49
C VAL A 312 -36.17 15.01 8.91
N VAL A 313 -35.44 15.61 9.84
CA VAL A 313 -35.55 15.37 11.28
C VAL A 313 -35.98 16.68 11.94
N GLY A 314 -37.12 16.66 12.64
CA GLY A 314 -37.64 17.82 13.34
C GLY A 314 -36.80 18.19 14.56
N GLU A 315 -36.93 19.41 15.05
CA GLU A 315 -36.14 19.85 16.21
C GLU A 315 -36.48 19.06 17.47
N ASP A 316 -37.78 18.85 17.70
CA ASP A 316 -38.33 18.09 18.82
C ASP A 316 -38.01 16.58 18.74
N ASP A 317 -37.57 16.09 17.57
CA ASP A 317 -37.23 14.69 17.35
C ASP A 317 -35.75 14.40 17.60
N ARG A 318 -34.97 15.41 18.03
CA ARG A 318 -33.53 15.31 18.32
C ARG A 318 -33.30 15.45 19.82
N VAL A 319 -32.72 14.43 20.44
CA VAL A 319 -32.36 14.45 21.87
C VAL A 319 -30.84 14.32 22.00
N VAL A 320 -30.19 15.28 22.64
CA VAL A 320 -28.76 15.21 22.96
C VAL A 320 -28.58 14.24 24.14
N VAL A 321 -27.72 13.26 23.95
CA VAL A 321 -27.29 12.31 24.98
C VAL A 321 -25.81 12.56 25.25
N SER A 322 -25.49 12.93 26.48
CA SER A 322 -24.10 13.14 26.91
C SER A 322 -23.54 11.86 27.49
N GLU A 323 -22.40 11.41 26.95
CA GLU A 323 -21.61 10.33 27.49
C GLU A 323 -20.48 10.96 28.32
N GLY A 324 -20.19 10.39 29.50
CA GLY A 324 -19.09 10.88 30.33
C GLY A 324 -17.76 10.94 29.54
N GLY A 325 -16.87 11.87 29.90
CA GLY A 325 -15.56 12.00 29.23
C GLY A 325 -15.52 12.93 28.02
N GLY A 326 -16.55 13.78 27.83
CA GLY A 326 -16.56 14.80 26.78
C GLY A 326 -17.12 14.32 25.44
N ALA A 327 -17.84 13.19 25.41
CA ALA A 327 -18.55 12.71 24.24
C ALA A 327 -20.06 13.04 24.31
N ALA A 328 -20.66 13.37 23.19
CA ALA A 328 -22.09 13.63 23.08
C ALA A 328 -22.63 13.17 21.73
N TRP A 329 -23.85 12.66 21.69
CA TRP A 329 -24.49 12.24 20.46
C TRP A 329 -25.98 12.59 20.40
N LEU A 330 -26.54 12.56 19.19
CA LEU A 330 -27.95 12.83 18.91
C LEU A 330 -28.74 11.54 18.74
N ARG A 331 -29.68 11.31 19.65
CA ARG A 331 -30.73 10.31 19.50
C ARG A 331 -31.87 10.88 18.66
N ILE A 332 -32.16 10.23 17.54
CA ILE A 332 -33.20 10.66 16.60
C ILE A 332 -34.47 9.83 16.85
N GLN A 333 -35.51 10.46 17.39
CA GLN A 333 -36.76 9.76 17.71
C GLN A 333 -37.60 9.49 16.46
N ARG A 334 -37.68 10.47 15.54
CA ARG A 334 -38.44 10.37 14.29
C ARG A 334 -37.71 11.08 13.16
N ALA A 335 -37.77 10.46 11.99
CA ALA A 335 -37.28 11.01 10.74
C ALA A 335 -38.30 10.70 9.64
N LYS A 336 -38.48 11.62 8.68
CA LYS A 336 -39.41 11.47 7.56
C LYS A 336 -38.72 11.77 6.23
N LEU A 337 -39.29 11.24 5.15
CA LEU A 337 -38.84 11.55 3.79
C LEU A 337 -39.65 12.68 3.20
N GLU A 338 -38.97 13.61 2.54
CA GLU A 338 -39.59 14.69 1.76
C GLU A 338 -39.13 14.62 0.31
N ASP A 339 -40.06 14.85 -0.62
CA ASP A 339 -39.74 14.99 -2.03
C ASP A 339 -38.92 16.25 -2.25
N LYS A 340 -37.94 16.15 -3.14
CA LYS A 340 -37.15 17.30 -3.55
C LYS A 340 -37.99 18.21 -4.42
N PRO A 341 -37.96 19.54 -4.21
CA PRO A 341 -38.53 20.51 -5.12
C PRO A 341 -38.21 20.19 -6.58
N SER A 342 -39.22 20.30 -7.44
CA SER A 342 -39.05 20.11 -8.88
C SER A 342 -38.15 21.25 -9.41
N GLY A 343 -36.88 20.96 -9.69
CA GLY A 343 -35.88 21.95 -10.09
C GLY A 343 -34.90 22.39 -8.99
N ASP A 344 -34.72 21.60 -7.93
CA ASP A 344 -33.66 21.81 -6.93
C ASP A 344 -32.27 21.72 -7.57
N GLY A 345 -31.70 22.89 -7.88
CA GLY A 345 -30.35 23.07 -8.41
C GLY A 345 -30.18 22.61 -9.85
N ASP A 346 -29.41 23.34 -10.64
CA ASP A 346 -28.83 22.76 -11.85
C ASP A 346 -27.89 21.64 -11.40
N GLU A 347 -28.32 20.38 -11.43
CA GLU A 347 -27.44 19.21 -11.18
C GLU A 347 -26.18 19.26 -12.06
N GLN A 348 -26.23 20.02 -13.16
CA GLN A 348 -25.13 20.33 -14.05
C GLN A 348 -23.97 21.09 -13.37
N GLU A 349 -24.24 21.81 -12.27
CA GLU A 349 -23.24 22.55 -11.48
C GLU A 349 -22.59 21.69 -10.38
N LEU A 350 -23.15 20.53 -10.02
CA LEU A 350 -22.59 19.66 -8.97
C LEU A 350 -21.40 18.87 -9.50
N ILE A 351 -20.28 18.92 -8.78
CA ILE A 351 -19.02 18.34 -9.21
C ILE A 351 -18.55 17.32 -8.17
N VAL A 352 -18.37 16.07 -8.59
CA VAL A 352 -17.54 15.11 -7.85
C VAL A 352 -16.14 15.17 -8.41
N ARG A 353 -15.24 15.81 -7.66
CA ARG A 353 -13.85 15.98 -8.06
C ARG A 353 -13.19 14.61 -8.24
N ARG A 354 -12.42 14.45 -9.30
CA ARG A 354 -11.42 13.39 -9.39
C ARG A 354 -10.05 14.02 -9.21
N PRO A 355 -9.20 13.48 -8.33
CA PRO A 355 -7.82 13.94 -8.22
C PRO A 355 -7.07 13.78 -9.53
N ASP A 356 -6.12 14.68 -9.78
CA ASP A 356 -5.23 14.56 -10.92
C ASP A 356 -4.38 13.29 -10.82
N LEU A 357 -4.06 12.71 -11.98
CA LEU A 357 -3.36 11.43 -12.04
C LEU A 357 -1.92 11.52 -11.54
N LEU A 358 -1.23 12.62 -11.85
CA LEU A 358 0.17 12.84 -11.48
C LEU A 358 0.31 13.89 -10.38
N ASP A 359 1.14 13.58 -9.39
CA ASP A 359 1.59 14.55 -8.40
C ASP A 359 2.48 15.60 -9.08
N ARG A 360 2.59 16.80 -8.48
CA ARG A 360 3.37 17.92 -9.05
C ARG A 360 4.79 17.50 -9.44
N ARG A 361 5.45 16.72 -8.59
CA ARG A 361 6.77 16.12 -8.85
C ARG A 361 6.80 15.31 -10.14
N PHE A 362 5.80 14.44 -10.35
CA PHE A 362 5.77 13.53 -11.48
C PHE A 362 5.19 14.15 -12.75
N ALA A 363 4.35 15.18 -12.61
CA ALA A 363 4.00 16.07 -13.70
C ALA A 363 5.25 16.79 -14.24
N ALA A 364 6.13 17.29 -13.36
CA ALA A 364 7.40 17.90 -13.75
C ALA A 364 8.37 16.87 -14.36
N VAL A 365 8.41 15.64 -13.84
CA VAL A 365 9.14 14.53 -14.48
C VAL A 365 8.65 14.31 -15.90
N LEU A 366 7.33 14.20 -16.10
CA LEU A 366 6.73 13.99 -17.41
C LEU A 366 7.03 15.13 -18.39
N GLU A 367 6.96 16.37 -17.92
CA GLU A 367 7.32 17.54 -18.72
C GLU A 367 8.79 17.50 -19.14
N ARG A 368 9.70 17.20 -18.20
CA ARG A 368 11.15 17.21 -18.46
C ARG A 368 11.60 16.08 -19.39
N ILE A 369 10.97 14.91 -19.33
CA ILE A 369 11.28 13.82 -20.27
C ILE A 369 10.71 14.09 -21.67
N ARG A 370 9.62 14.88 -21.79
CA ARG A 370 9.03 15.29 -23.08
C ARG A 370 9.76 16.48 -23.70
N SER A 371 10.34 17.37 -22.90
CA SER A 371 11.14 18.49 -23.41
C SER A 371 12.42 17.96 -24.06
N SER A 372 12.56 18.11 -25.37
CA SER A 372 13.66 17.62 -26.20
C SER A 372 14.95 18.45 -26.08
N ASP A 373 15.19 19.11 -24.95
CA ASP A 373 16.37 19.97 -24.80
C ASP A 373 17.63 19.10 -24.64
N ASP A 374 18.30 18.89 -25.78
CA ASP A 374 19.66 18.36 -25.91
C ASP A 374 20.73 19.26 -25.25
N SER A 375 20.34 20.41 -24.67
CA SER A 375 21.25 21.34 -23.99
C SER A 375 21.67 20.91 -22.59
N ASP A 376 21.05 19.87 -22.02
CA ASP A 376 21.65 19.16 -20.88
C ASP A 376 22.76 18.24 -21.41
N GLU A 377 23.81 18.82 -21.99
CA GLU A 377 25.13 18.18 -22.00
C GLU A 377 25.51 17.99 -20.53
N VAL A 378 25.12 16.83 -19.97
CA VAL A 378 25.54 16.43 -18.64
C VAL A 378 27.04 16.18 -18.75
N GLU A 379 27.83 17.20 -18.41
CA GLU A 379 29.21 17.03 -17.99
C GLU A 379 29.28 15.77 -17.13
N ASP A 380 30.22 14.91 -17.48
CA ASP A 380 30.49 13.67 -16.76
C ASP A 380 30.32 13.93 -15.26
N THR A 381 29.63 13.02 -14.58
CA THR A 381 30.10 12.69 -13.23
C THR A 381 31.51 12.15 -13.45
N GLU A 382 32.50 13.05 -13.58
CA GLU A 382 33.87 12.72 -13.25
C GLU A 382 33.78 12.02 -11.91
N ASP A 383 34.46 10.87 -11.83
CA ASP A 383 34.54 10.03 -10.65
C ASP A 383 34.61 10.95 -9.42
N TYR A 384 33.53 11.05 -8.63
CA TYR A 384 33.51 11.74 -7.34
C TYR A 384 34.43 10.89 -6.44
N SER A 385 35.72 11.05 -6.65
CA SER A 385 36.76 10.52 -5.80
C SER A 385 36.82 11.49 -4.64
N SER A 386 35.83 11.40 -3.75
CA SER A 386 35.88 12.04 -2.45
C SER A 386 37.16 11.55 -1.78
N SER A 387 38.20 12.37 -1.83
CA SER A 387 39.51 12.11 -1.23
C SER A 387 39.52 12.52 0.24
N SER A 388 38.47 12.18 0.97
CA SER A 388 38.52 12.20 2.43
C SER A 388 39.10 10.86 2.91
N GLU A 389 39.84 10.87 4.00
CA GLU A 389 40.35 9.67 4.65
C GLU A 389 39.16 8.88 5.24
N HIS A 390 38.47 8.13 4.38
CA HIS A 390 37.24 7.43 4.72
C HIS A 390 37.47 6.27 5.68
N ALA A 391 36.55 6.11 6.63
CA ALA A 391 36.54 5.01 7.59
C ALA A 391 36.54 3.64 6.87
N PRO A 392 37.17 2.60 7.45
CA PRO A 392 37.18 1.26 6.86
C PRO A 392 35.75 0.72 6.74
N LEU A 393 35.36 0.25 5.55
CA LEU A 393 34.11 -0.50 5.37
C LEU A 393 34.29 -1.93 5.94
N PRO A 394 33.53 -2.33 6.98
CA PRO A 394 33.70 -3.63 7.60
C PRO A 394 33.20 -4.77 6.71
N ILE A 395 33.82 -5.96 6.85
CA ILE A 395 33.70 -7.09 5.90
C ILE A 395 33.00 -8.31 6.51
N GLU A 396 32.63 -8.29 7.79
CA GLU A 396 31.92 -9.43 8.37
C GLU A 396 30.56 -9.61 7.66
N THR A 397 30.28 -10.84 7.24
CA THR A 397 29.04 -11.23 6.55
C THR A 397 28.26 -12.15 7.47
N ARG A 398 27.52 -11.56 8.41
CA ARG A 398 26.50 -12.27 9.17
C ARG A 398 25.15 -11.66 8.83
N SER A 399 24.45 -12.30 7.89
CA SER A 399 23.08 -11.92 7.57
C SER A 399 22.15 -13.09 7.84
N SER A 400 21.09 -12.84 8.60
CA SER A 400 19.94 -13.73 8.65
C SER A 400 19.14 -13.72 7.33
N LEU A 401 19.43 -12.79 6.40
CA LEU A 401 18.81 -12.68 5.09
C LEU A 401 19.53 -13.55 4.06
N GLN A 402 18.82 -14.56 3.57
CA GLN A 402 19.30 -15.51 2.57
C GLN A 402 18.66 -15.23 1.21
N THR A 403 19.34 -15.64 0.14
CA THR A 403 18.76 -15.67 -1.20
C THR A 403 18.69 -17.10 -1.72
N TRP A 404 17.50 -17.53 -2.09
CA TRP A 404 17.27 -18.85 -2.66
C TRP A 404 16.95 -18.73 -4.14
N ALA A 405 17.79 -19.32 -4.98
CA ALA A 405 17.45 -19.58 -6.37
C ALA A 405 16.75 -20.94 -6.48
N VAL A 406 15.54 -20.94 -7.04
CA VAL A 406 14.75 -22.15 -7.29
C VAL A 406 14.47 -22.22 -8.78
N THR A 407 15.08 -23.21 -9.41
CA THR A 407 14.94 -23.52 -10.83
C THR A 407 14.79 -25.03 -10.99
N ARG A 408 14.30 -25.48 -12.15
CA ARG A 408 14.12 -26.91 -12.42
C ARG A 408 15.47 -27.68 -12.30
N PRO A 409 15.55 -28.76 -11.49
CA PRO A 409 16.72 -29.63 -11.45
C PRO A 409 16.92 -30.40 -12.77
N VAL A 410 18.16 -30.57 -13.21
CA VAL A 410 18.51 -31.25 -14.48
C VAL A 410 18.42 -32.79 -14.37
N SER A 411 18.37 -33.32 -13.15
CA SER A 411 18.46 -34.77 -12.89
C SER A 411 17.11 -35.47 -13.15
N ASN A 412 17.03 -36.19 -14.28
CA ASN A 412 16.01 -37.18 -14.66
C ASN A 412 14.58 -36.66 -14.95
N ALA A 413 14.38 -36.05 -16.12
CA ALA A 413 13.47 -36.59 -17.16
C ALA A 413 13.53 -35.75 -18.45
N PRO A 414 13.65 -36.36 -19.64
CA PRO A 414 13.66 -35.67 -20.94
C PRO A 414 12.30 -35.07 -21.35
N THR A 415 11.33 -34.99 -20.44
CA THR A 415 9.97 -34.52 -20.72
C THR A 415 9.89 -33.00 -20.57
N ALA A 416 9.46 -32.32 -21.63
CA ALA A 416 8.99 -30.95 -21.54
C ALA A 416 7.82 -30.91 -20.55
N LEU A 417 7.95 -30.10 -19.49
CA LEU A 417 6.88 -29.91 -18.52
C LEU A 417 6.00 -28.74 -18.98
N SER A 418 4.71 -28.82 -18.68
CA SER A 418 3.85 -27.65 -18.74
C SER A 418 4.25 -26.64 -17.67
N ILE A 419 3.89 -25.36 -17.87
CA ILE A 419 4.18 -24.32 -16.88
C ILE A 419 3.53 -24.61 -15.52
N LYS A 420 2.36 -25.28 -15.50
CA LYS A 420 1.69 -25.65 -14.24
C LYS A 420 2.50 -26.68 -13.47
N GLU A 421 2.88 -27.78 -14.12
CA GLU A 421 3.69 -28.84 -13.51
C GLU A 421 5.05 -28.29 -13.03
N GLU A 422 5.72 -27.47 -13.84
CA GLU A 422 6.99 -26.87 -13.44
C GLU A 422 6.84 -25.92 -12.24
N THR A 423 5.78 -25.11 -12.21
CA THR A 423 5.50 -24.22 -11.08
C THR A 423 5.16 -25.01 -9.81
N GLU A 424 4.38 -26.08 -9.92
CA GLU A 424 4.05 -26.98 -8.80
C GLU A 424 5.30 -27.62 -8.19
N LEU A 425 6.21 -28.13 -9.04
CA LEU A 425 7.51 -28.66 -8.60
C LEU A 425 8.34 -27.59 -7.87
N LEU A 426 8.39 -26.36 -8.39
CA LEU A 426 9.16 -25.30 -7.73
C LEU A 426 8.53 -24.89 -6.40
N MET A 427 7.19 -24.86 -6.30
CA MET A 427 6.51 -24.60 -5.03
C MET A 427 6.75 -25.70 -4.00
N GLU A 428 6.78 -26.97 -4.41
CA GLU A 428 7.10 -28.09 -3.53
C GLU A 428 8.54 -28.00 -3.01
N GLU A 429 9.51 -27.67 -3.89
CA GLU A 429 10.89 -27.42 -3.49
C GLU A 429 11.00 -26.27 -2.48
N ILE A 430 10.29 -25.16 -2.70
CA ILE A 430 10.25 -24.03 -1.76
C ILE A 430 9.69 -24.47 -0.40
N ARG A 431 8.58 -25.22 -0.38
CA ARG A 431 8.00 -25.77 0.88
C ARG A 431 8.99 -26.68 1.59
N ASN A 432 9.70 -27.54 0.86
CA ASN A 432 10.70 -28.45 1.42
C ASN A 432 11.86 -27.67 2.05
N ARG A 433 12.38 -26.64 1.39
CA ARG A 433 13.44 -25.77 1.96
C ARG A 433 12.95 -25.02 3.20
N LEU A 434 11.75 -24.43 3.16
CA LEU A 434 11.15 -23.78 4.33
C LEU A 434 11.06 -24.76 5.52
N ASN A 435 10.55 -25.96 5.30
CA ASN A 435 10.45 -26.99 6.33
C ASN A 435 11.82 -27.43 6.87
N GLN A 436 12.82 -27.62 6.01
CA GLN A 436 14.18 -27.97 6.42
C GLN A 436 14.82 -26.90 7.32
N HIS A 437 14.48 -25.64 7.09
CA HIS A 437 14.96 -24.51 7.89
C HIS A 437 14.01 -24.14 9.05
N ASN A 438 12.92 -24.89 9.29
CA ASN A 438 11.86 -24.55 10.25
C ASN A 438 11.28 -23.13 10.07
N LEU A 439 11.16 -22.70 8.82
CA LEU A 439 10.61 -21.39 8.44
C LEU A 439 9.18 -21.53 7.93
N SER A 440 8.41 -20.45 8.06
CA SER A 440 7.07 -20.34 7.46
C SER A 440 7.15 -19.57 6.15
N PRO A 441 6.14 -19.64 5.26
CA PRO A 441 6.08 -18.81 4.05
C PRO A 441 6.21 -17.30 4.31
N ASN A 442 5.82 -16.83 5.51
CA ASN A 442 5.95 -15.43 5.94
C ASN A 442 7.42 -14.99 6.14
N SER A 443 8.36 -15.92 6.19
CA SER A 443 9.80 -15.61 6.20
C SER A 443 10.29 -15.13 4.83
N ILE A 444 9.52 -15.31 3.76
CA ILE A 444 9.85 -14.79 2.43
C ILE A 444 9.51 -13.30 2.41
N ILE A 445 10.51 -12.46 2.13
CA ILE A 445 10.41 -11.00 2.15
C ILE A 445 10.14 -10.44 0.76
N SER A 446 10.87 -10.94 -0.24
CA SER A 446 10.69 -10.54 -1.63
C SER A 446 10.92 -11.69 -2.60
N THR A 447 10.31 -11.60 -3.78
CA THR A 447 10.38 -12.60 -4.84
C THR A 447 10.61 -11.94 -6.20
N ILE A 448 11.51 -12.48 -7.00
CA ILE A 448 11.61 -12.17 -8.44
C ILE A 448 11.25 -13.43 -9.21
N ILE A 449 10.25 -13.33 -10.08
CA ILE A 449 9.83 -14.42 -10.96
C ILE A 449 10.19 -14.07 -12.40
N SER A 450 11.01 -14.90 -13.03
CA SER A 450 11.31 -14.81 -14.46
C SER A 450 10.54 -15.88 -15.23
N LEU A 451 9.68 -15.46 -16.16
CA LEU A 451 8.86 -16.34 -16.99
C LEU A 451 9.39 -16.43 -18.42
N ARG A 452 9.23 -17.58 -19.07
CA ARG A 452 9.48 -17.69 -20.51
C ARG A 452 8.41 -16.97 -21.33
N ARG A 453 7.16 -16.91 -20.86
CA ARG A 453 6.07 -16.19 -21.52
C ARG A 453 5.19 -15.50 -20.50
N MET A 454 4.88 -14.23 -20.72
CA MET A 454 4.00 -13.48 -19.82
C MET A 454 2.54 -13.99 -19.90
N SER A 455 2.14 -14.66 -20.97
CA SER A 455 0.83 -15.32 -21.09
C SER A 455 0.56 -16.36 -20.00
N ASP A 456 1.61 -16.90 -19.38
CA ASP A 456 1.50 -17.91 -18.33
C ASP A 456 1.26 -17.30 -16.92
N PHE A 457 1.29 -15.97 -16.80
CA PHE A 457 1.12 -15.22 -15.55
C PHE A 457 -0.15 -15.57 -14.74
N PRO A 458 -1.35 -15.77 -15.33
CA PRO A 458 -2.53 -16.17 -14.55
C PRO A 458 -2.39 -17.57 -13.95
N ALA A 459 -1.78 -18.50 -14.69
CA ALA A 459 -1.60 -19.88 -14.24
C ALA A 459 -0.62 -19.94 -13.06
N ILE A 460 0.51 -19.23 -13.15
CA ILE A 460 1.52 -19.22 -12.08
C ILE A 460 1.02 -18.51 -10.82
N ASN A 461 0.24 -17.43 -10.95
CA ASN A 461 -0.35 -16.72 -9.80
C ASN A 461 -1.25 -17.63 -8.96
N THR A 462 -2.01 -18.51 -9.61
CA THR A 462 -2.91 -19.44 -8.91
C THR A 462 -2.10 -20.41 -8.03
N ILE A 463 -1.02 -20.97 -8.57
CA ILE A 463 -0.18 -21.96 -7.89
C ILE A 463 0.70 -21.29 -6.83
N TYR A 464 1.36 -20.19 -7.18
CA TYR A 464 2.22 -19.43 -6.28
C TYR A 464 1.44 -18.84 -5.09
N GLY A 465 0.23 -18.32 -5.34
CA GLY A 465 -0.64 -17.80 -4.28
C GLY A 465 -1.04 -18.85 -3.24
N SER A 466 -1.08 -20.14 -3.62
CA SER A 466 -1.38 -21.24 -2.69
C SER A 466 -0.30 -21.46 -1.61
N LEU A 467 0.88 -20.82 -1.75
CA LEU A 467 1.93 -20.85 -0.75
C LEU A 467 1.62 -19.93 0.45
N PHE A 468 0.80 -18.89 0.25
CA PHE A 468 0.55 -17.84 1.24
C PHE A 468 -0.89 -17.90 1.73
N THR A 469 -1.08 -18.41 2.94
CA THR A 469 -2.40 -18.48 3.60
C THR A 469 -2.65 -17.31 4.55
N GLU A 470 -1.60 -16.59 4.92
CA GLU A 470 -1.64 -15.41 5.77
C GLU A 470 -1.57 -14.12 4.93
N PRO A 471 -2.06 -12.98 5.46
CA PRO A 471 -1.92 -11.69 4.79
C PRO A 471 -0.45 -11.30 4.62
N ASN A 472 -0.25 -10.30 3.76
CA ASN A 472 1.05 -9.77 3.38
C ASN A 472 2.00 -10.80 2.75
N PRO A 473 1.64 -11.40 1.60
CA PRO A 473 2.60 -12.16 0.79
C PRO A 473 3.82 -11.29 0.45
N PRO A 474 4.98 -11.88 0.10
CA PRO A 474 6.19 -11.12 -0.17
C PRO A 474 6.00 -10.05 -1.26
N SER A 475 6.85 -9.03 -1.22
CA SER A 475 6.96 -8.11 -2.36
C SER A 475 7.44 -8.86 -3.60
N ARG A 476 7.02 -8.43 -4.80
CA ARG A 476 7.26 -9.22 -6.01
C ARG A 476 7.52 -8.42 -7.27
N VAL A 477 8.49 -8.87 -8.04
CA VAL A 477 8.69 -8.51 -9.45
C VAL A 477 8.37 -9.74 -10.31
N THR A 478 7.66 -9.57 -11.42
CA THR A 478 7.42 -10.66 -12.36
C THR A 478 7.58 -10.18 -13.79
N ILE A 479 8.63 -10.66 -14.44
CA ILE A 479 9.03 -10.26 -15.79
C ILE A 479 9.10 -11.49 -16.69
N SER A 480 8.93 -11.30 -18.00
CA SER A 480 9.23 -12.36 -18.96
C SER A 480 10.59 -12.11 -19.60
N CYS A 481 11.45 -13.12 -19.57
CA CYS A 481 12.74 -13.09 -20.26
C CYS A 481 12.73 -13.89 -21.56
N GLY A 482 11.58 -14.39 -22.02
CA GLY A 482 11.46 -15.06 -23.32
C GLY A 482 12.40 -16.26 -23.47
N ASP A 483 12.98 -16.36 -24.66
CA ASP A 483 13.97 -17.38 -25.00
C ASP A 483 15.35 -17.14 -24.38
N LEU A 484 15.54 -16.04 -23.64
CA LEU A 484 16.78 -15.77 -22.90
C LEU A 484 16.92 -16.67 -21.67
N LEU A 485 15.80 -17.19 -21.12
CA LEU A 485 15.87 -18.22 -20.08
C LEU A 485 16.49 -19.51 -20.65
N PRO A 486 17.31 -20.24 -19.88
CA PRO A 486 17.94 -21.48 -20.34
C PRO A 486 16.93 -22.49 -20.91
N GLN A 487 17.38 -23.30 -21.88
CA GLN A 487 16.53 -24.36 -22.46
C GLN A 487 15.92 -25.26 -21.37
N ASN A 488 14.66 -25.66 -21.58
CA ASN A 488 13.87 -26.47 -20.64
C ASN A 488 13.56 -25.81 -19.28
N THR A 489 13.75 -24.50 -19.16
CA THR A 489 13.27 -23.69 -18.03
C THR A 489 12.15 -22.78 -18.50
N ASN A 490 10.93 -22.95 -17.99
CA ASN A 490 9.82 -22.03 -18.26
C ASN A 490 9.64 -20.99 -17.16
N ILE A 491 10.12 -21.28 -15.94
CA ILE A 491 10.03 -20.39 -14.78
C ILE A 491 11.29 -20.50 -13.92
N ALA A 492 11.76 -19.35 -13.42
CA ALA A 492 12.78 -19.27 -12.37
C ALA A 492 12.28 -18.35 -11.26
N ILE A 493 12.48 -18.76 -10.01
CA ILE A 493 12.00 -18.02 -8.82
C ILE A 493 13.19 -17.72 -7.91
N TYR A 494 13.39 -16.45 -7.61
CA TYR A 494 14.44 -15.97 -6.72
C TYR A 494 13.80 -15.36 -5.48
N LEU A 495 14.09 -15.92 -4.30
CA LEU A 495 13.47 -15.53 -3.03
C LEU A 495 14.50 -14.87 -2.12
N THR A 496 14.16 -13.73 -1.53
CA THR A 496 14.83 -13.22 -0.34
C THR A 496 14.10 -13.76 0.89
N VAL A 497 14.79 -14.51 1.75
CA VAL A 497 14.22 -15.19 2.92
C VAL A 497 14.92 -14.74 4.19
N HIS A 498 14.15 -14.35 5.21
CA HIS A 498 14.67 -14.02 6.54
C HIS A 498 14.64 -15.25 7.45
N ALA A 499 15.81 -15.70 7.91
CA ALA A 499 15.97 -16.93 8.69
C ALA A 499 15.64 -16.78 10.19
N GLY A 500 15.46 -15.55 10.70
CA GLY A 500 15.07 -15.28 12.09
C GLY A 500 13.58 -14.96 12.25
N LYS A 501 13.12 -14.84 13.50
CA LYS A 501 11.85 -14.15 13.80
C LYS A 501 12.00 -12.68 13.43
N THR A 502 11.04 -12.12 12.73
CA THR A 502 11.11 -10.73 12.25
C THR A 502 9.78 -10.04 12.49
N ASP A 503 9.85 -8.79 12.97
CA ASP A 503 8.76 -7.84 12.99
C ASP A 503 8.55 -7.29 11.56
N ARG A 504 8.08 -8.17 10.66
CA ARG A 504 7.80 -7.81 9.27
C ARG A 504 6.49 -7.04 9.20
N GLN A 505 6.49 -5.96 8.43
CA GLN A 505 5.28 -5.20 8.12
C GLN A 505 5.08 -5.18 6.61
N GLY A 506 3.84 -5.30 6.16
CA GLY A 506 3.50 -5.29 4.74
C GLY A 506 2.56 -4.16 4.37
N LEU A 507 2.78 -3.57 3.20
CA LEU A 507 1.77 -2.77 2.52
C LEU A 507 1.14 -3.62 1.43
N HIS A 508 -0.12 -3.96 1.59
CA HIS A 508 -0.91 -4.74 0.64
C HIS A 508 -2.15 -3.94 0.25
N VAL A 509 -2.33 -3.67 -1.05
CA VAL A 509 -3.42 -2.83 -1.57
C VAL A 509 -4.26 -3.67 -2.54
N GLN A 510 -5.43 -4.13 -2.12
CA GLN A 510 -6.25 -5.00 -2.96
C GLN A 510 -7.45 -4.26 -3.60
N GLY A 511 -7.84 -3.12 -3.05
CA GLY A 511 -8.93 -2.28 -3.54
C GLY A 511 -8.51 -1.26 -4.59
N ARG A 512 -9.44 -0.90 -5.48
CA ARG A 512 -9.26 0.22 -6.41
C ARG A 512 -9.44 1.54 -5.66
N SER A 513 -8.45 2.42 -5.72
CA SER A 513 -8.49 3.79 -5.20
C SER A 513 -7.87 4.75 -6.22
N TYR A 514 -7.70 6.03 -5.87
CA TYR A 514 -6.93 6.98 -6.68
C TYR A 514 -5.42 7.01 -6.32
N TRP A 515 -5.04 6.39 -5.20
CA TRP A 515 -3.70 6.50 -4.63
C TRP A 515 -2.68 5.52 -5.22
N ALA A 516 -2.96 4.21 -5.18
CA ALA A 516 -2.07 3.21 -5.74
C ALA A 516 -2.85 2.11 -6.47
N PRO A 517 -2.26 1.49 -7.50
CA PRO A 517 -2.90 0.38 -8.19
C PRO A 517 -3.01 -0.84 -7.27
N ALA A 518 -4.16 -1.52 -7.35
CA ALA A 518 -4.38 -2.77 -6.66
C ALA A 518 -3.43 -3.87 -7.18
N ASN A 519 -3.07 -4.84 -6.33
CA ASN A 519 -2.25 -5.96 -6.76
C ASN A 519 -2.95 -6.77 -7.87
N ILE A 520 -2.21 -7.09 -8.94
CA ILE A 520 -2.70 -7.94 -10.04
C ILE A 520 -2.34 -9.43 -9.84
N GLY A 521 -1.93 -9.81 -8.63
CA GLY A 521 -1.52 -11.14 -8.25
C GLY A 521 -1.21 -11.23 -6.75
N PRO A 522 -0.84 -12.41 -6.24
CA PRO A 522 -0.58 -12.62 -4.82
C PRO A 522 0.81 -12.10 -4.42
N TYR A 523 0.91 -10.82 -4.08
CA TYR A 523 2.12 -10.15 -3.58
C TYR A 523 1.73 -8.91 -2.79
N SER A 524 2.59 -8.41 -1.92
CA SER A 524 2.44 -7.09 -1.30
C SER A 524 3.19 -6.03 -2.10
N GLN A 525 2.74 -4.78 -2.05
CA GLN A 525 3.41 -3.62 -2.65
C GLN A 525 4.80 -3.46 -2.02
N ALA A 526 4.90 -3.69 -0.72
CA ALA A 526 6.18 -3.72 -0.04
C ALA A 526 6.16 -4.60 1.21
N ILE A 527 7.35 -5.02 1.64
CA ILE A 527 7.62 -5.64 2.94
C ILE A 527 8.77 -4.88 3.60
N THR A 528 8.58 -4.49 4.85
CA THR A 528 9.54 -3.76 5.68
C THR A 528 10.01 -4.64 6.83
N ILE A 529 11.32 -4.63 7.11
CA ILE A 529 11.94 -5.37 8.21
C ILE A 529 12.97 -4.50 8.95
N PRO A 530 13.11 -4.63 10.29
CA PRO A 530 14.15 -3.92 11.04
C PRO A 530 15.56 -4.37 10.65
N ILE A 531 16.50 -3.44 10.50
CA ILE A 531 17.90 -3.76 10.17
C ILE A 531 18.56 -4.57 11.28
N GLN A 532 18.25 -4.27 12.54
CA GLN A 532 18.76 -5.03 13.70
C GLN A 532 18.43 -6.53 13.61
N SER A 533 17.24 -6.91 13.11
CA SER A 533 16.85 -8.32 12.94
C SER A 533 17.73 -9.09 11.93
N LEU A 534 18.47 -8.35 11.08
CA LEU A 534 19.41 -8.92 10.13
C LEU A 534 20.74 -9.35 10.77
N LEU A 535 21.08 -8.77 11.93
CA LEU A 535 22.36 -8.93 12.63
C LEU A 535 22.28 -9.94 13.79
N GLU A 536 21.07 -10.16 14.33
CA GLU A 536 20.84 -11.11 15.43
C GLU A 536 20.92 -12.57 14.94
N THR A 537 22.02 -13.25 15.27
CA THR A 537 22.24 -14.67 14.94
C THR A 537 22.06 -15.57 16.17
N GLY A 538 20.83 -16.03 16.41
CA GLY A 538 20.55 -17.31 17.08
C GLY A 538 21.02 -17.55 18.53
N GLY A 539 21.46 -16.55 19.28
CA GLY A 539 21.69 -16.67 20.73
C GLY A 539 20.36 -16.55 21.51
N GLU A 540 20.23 -17.26 22.64
CA GLU A 540 19.07 -17.14 23.53
C GLU A 540 18.73 -15.68 23.75
N ALA A 541 17.52 -15.28 23.32
CA ALA A 541 16.99 -13.95 23.57
C ALA A 541 17.09 -13.70 25.09
N SER A 542 17.99 -12.82 25.52
CA SER A 542 17.90 -12.31 26.87
C SER A 542 16.53 -11.67 26.97
N SER A 543 15.74 -12.15 27.93
CA SER A 543 14.34 -11.77 28.14
C SER A 543 14.20 -10.31 28.64
N SER A 544 15.14 -9.43 28.30
CA SER A 544 15.26 -8.06 28.81
C SER A 544 15.21 -6.97 27.73
N SER A 545 15.16 -7.29 26.43
CA SER A 545 15.06 -6.27 25.36
C SER A 545 13.70 -6.17 24.66
N THR A 546 12.68 -6.86 25.17
CA THR A 546 11.35 -6.99 24.55
C THR A 546 10.46 -5.73 24.56
N SER A 547 10.99 -4.52 24.82
CA SER A 547 10.18 -3.30 24.84
C SER A 547 10.67 -2.14 23.98
N ASN A 548 11.89 -2.16 23.41
CA ASN A 548 12.44 -0.99 22.70
C ASN A 548 12.85 -1.24 21.22
N SER A 549 12.66 -2.43 20.65
CA SER A 549 13.20 -2.77 19.30
C SER A 549 12.41 -2.26 18.09
N SER A 550 11.34 -1.46 18.28
CA SER A 550 10.47 -1.00 17.19
C SER A 550 10.90 0.32 16.53
N ASN A 551 11.88 1.03 17.10
CA ASN A 551 12.21 2.42 16.71
C ASN A 551 13.51 2.62 15.91
N GLY A 552 14.19 1.53 15.53
CA GLY A 552 15.42 1.62 14.73
C GLY A 552 15.18 1.60 13.21
N PRO A 553 16.25 1.80 12.41
CA PRO A 553 16.24 1.78 10.96
C PRO A 553 15.66 0.48 10.38
N ARG A 554 14.99 0.63 9.23
CA ARG A 554 14.34 -0.47 8.53
C ARG A 554 14.72 -0.49 7.06
N VAL A 555 14.75 -1.69 6.49
CA VAL A 555 14.86 -1.90 5.04
C VAL A 555 13.47 -2.17 4.47
N VAL A 556 13.13 -1.47 3.40
CA VAL A 556 11.88 -1.61 2.66
C VAL A 556 12.15 -2.29 1.33
N HIS A 557 11.53 -3.45 1.09
CA HIS A 557 11.57 -4.15 -0.18
C HIS A 557 10.27 -3.93 -0.94
N ILE A 558 10.34 -3.30 -2.12
CA ILE A 558 9.17 -2.87 -2.89
C ILE A 558 9.00 -3.74 -4.13
N ALA A 559 7.75 -4.09 -4.44
CA ALA A 559 7.36 -4.80 -5.64
C ALA A 559 7.59 -3.96 -6.91
N GLY A 560 7.65 -4.63 -8.06
CA GLY A 560 7.70 -3.95 -9.35
C GLY A 560 6.43 -3.14 -9.60
N GLN A 561 6.59 -1.90 -10.07
CA GLN A 561 5.49 -0.98 -10.32
C GLN A 561 5.30 -0.78 -11.82
N ILE A 562 4.13 -1.21 -12.32
CA ILE A 562 3.67 -0.95 -13.69
C ILE A 562 2.70 0.24 -13.70
N PRO A 563 2.54 0.97 -14.83
CA PRO A 563 1.82 2.23 -14.88
C PRO A 563 0.31 2.02 -15.03
N LEU A 564 -0.31 1.29 -14.10
CA LEU A 564 -1.76 1.21 -14.07
C LEU A 564 -2.34 2.50 -13.50
N ILE A 565 -3.38 3.03 -14.13
CA ILE A 565 -4.22 4.08 -13.54
C ILE A 565 -4.95 3.45 -12.34
N PRO A 566 -4.69 3.90 -11.10
CA PRO A 566 -5.20 3.23 -9.90
C PRO A 566 -6.71 2.98 -9.88
N ALA A 567 -7.48 3.99 -10.32
CA ALA A 567 -8.94 3.96 -10.24
C ALA A 567 -9.58 2.97 -11.23
N SER A 568 -8.98 2.80 -12.41
CA SER A 568 -9.53 1.94 -13.48
C SER A 568 -8.84 0.58 -13.59
N MET A 569 -7.59 0.47 -13.11
CA MET A 569 -6.69 -0.67 -13.32
C MET A 569 -6.37 -0.93 -14.81
N GLU A 570 -6.37 0.15 -15.60
CA GLU A 570 -6.00 0.16 -17.03
C GLU A 570 -4.65 0.84 -17.23
N LEU A 571 -3.98 0.56 -18.35
CA LEU A 571 -2.79 1.31 -18.74
C LEU A 571 -3.19 2.68 -19.33
N PRO A 572 -2.39 3.74 -19.14
CA PRO A 572 -2.62 5.01 -19.80
C PRO A 572 -2.56 4.83 -21.32
N THR A 573 -3.38 5.61 -22.02
CA THR A 573 -3.40 5.64 -23.50
C THR A 573 -2.22 6.43 -24.08
N ASP A 574 -1.57 7.26 -23.24
CA ASP A 574 -0.36 8.00 -23.56
C ASP A 574 0.87 7.08 -23.70
N GLY A 575 1.88 7.55 -24.44
CA GLY A 575 3.10 6.78 -24.77
C GLY A 575 4.03 6.48 -23.58
N LEU A 576 5.18 5.87 -23.90
CA LEU A 576 6.24 5.44 -22.98
C LEU A 576 6.56 6.46 -21.87
N GLU A 577 6.60 7.75 -22.18
CA GLU A 577 6.93 8.82 -21.24
C GLU A 577 5.93 8.91 -20.09
N MET A 578 4.62 8.84 -20.38
CA MET A 578 3.58 8.80 -19.33
C MET A 578 3.71 7.51 -18.51
N GLN A 579 3.96 6.39 -19.18
CA GLN A 579 4.16 5.12 -18.51
C GLN A 579 5.37 5.15 -17.57
N LEU A 580 6.48 5.77 -17.96
CA LEU A 580 7.66 5.98 -17.12
C LEU A 580 7.35 6.84 -15.89
N ALA A 581 6.69 7.98 -16.08
CA ALA A 581 6.37 8.91 -15.01
C ALA A 581 5.37 8.29 -14.00
N LEU A 582 4.29 7.68 -14.49
CA LEU A 582 3.23 7.12 -13.64
C LEU A 582 3.72 5.91 -12.83
N SER A 583 4.48 5.00 -13.45
CA SER A 583 5.03 3.85 -12.72
C SER A 583 6.10 4.27 -11.70
N LEU A 584 6.89 5.32 -11.99
CA LEU A 584 7.84 5.88 -11.02
C LEU A 584 7.11 6.55 -9.85
N GLN A 585 5.99 7.25 -10.12
CA GLN A 585 5.14 7.81 -9.07
C GLN A 585 4.61 6.74 -8.11
N HIS A 586 4.13 5.60 -8.63
CA HIS A 586 3.65 4.52 -7.78
C HIS A 586 4.75 4.01 -6.85
N LEU A 587 5.97 3.84 -7.36
CA LEU A 587 7.13 3.48 -6.55
C LEU A 587 7.41 4.54 -5.47
N TRP A 588 7.29 5.81 -5.82
CA TRP A 588 7.54 6.92 -4.91
C TRP A 588 6.49 7.05 -3.80
N ARG A 589 5.20 6.97 -4.15
CA ARG A 589 4.08 7.01 -3.18
C ARG A 589 4.20 5.89 -2.16
N ILE A 590 4.55 4.67 -2.60
CA ILE A 590 4.82 3.55 -1.71
C ILE A 590 6.05 3.82 -0.82
N GLY A 591 7.10 4.44 -1.35
CA GLY A 591 8.27 4.85 -0.58
C GLY A 591 7.94 5.84 0.53
N VAL A 592 7.23 6.92 0.19
CA VAL A 592 6.79 7.96 1.14
C VAL A 592 5.90 7.36 2.22
N GLU A 593 4.89 6.56 1.85
CA GLU A 593 4.00 5.87 2.80
C GLU A 593 4.74 4.97 3.80
N LEU A 594 5.91 4.45 3.42
CA LEU A 594 6.72 3.58 4.27
C LEU A 594 7.88 4.32 4.95
N GLY A 595 7.91 5.65 4.86
CA GLY A 595 8.94 6.50 5.45
C GLY A 595 10.32 6.27 4.85
N VAL A 596 10.41 5.85 3.58
CA VAL A 596 11.69 5.71 2.89
C VAL A 596 12.30 7.08 2.72
N GLN A 597 13.49 7.26 3.29
CA GLN A 597 14.29 8.47 3.18
C GLN A 597 15.30 8.37 2.03
N TRP A 598 15.82 7.17 1.75
CA TRP A 598 16.83 6.97 0.70
C TRP A 598 16.69 5.64 -0.06
N TRP A 599 16.89 5.67 -1.38
CA TRP A 599 16.96 4.46 -2.21
C TRP A 599 18.40 3.98 -2.36
N THR A 600 18.63 2.68 -2.14
CA THR A 600 19.98 2.09 -2.33
C THR A 600 20.36 1.98 -3.80
N SER A 601 19.41 1.62 -4.67
CA SER A 601 19.55 1.56 -6.13
C SER A 601 18.19 1.30 -6.80
N GLY A 602 18.06 1.68 -8.07
CA GLY A 602 16.87 1.45 -8.89
C GLY A 602 17.16 0.70 -10.18
N ALA A 603 16.14 -0.01 -10.68
CA ALA A 603 16.10 -0.57 -12.01
C ALA A 603 14.77 -0.25 -12.68
N VAL A 604 14.78 -0.26 -14.00
CA VAL A 604 13.56 -0.26 -14.81
C VAL A 604 13.64 -1.38 -15.85
N TYR A 605 12.53 -2.07 -16.06
CA TYR A 605 12.39 -3.09 -17.09
C TYR A 605 11.62 -2.51 -18.28
N PHE A 606 12.07 -2.81 -19.51
CA PHE A 606 11.36 -2.49 -20.74
C PHE A 606 11.20 -3.74 -21.60
N PRO A 607 10.06 -3.94 -22.27
CA PRO A 607 9.91 -5.03 -23.22
C PRO A 607 10.72 -4.76 -24.49
N ARG A 608 11.25 -5.83 -25.10
CA ARG A 608 11.91 -5.80 -26.41
C ARG A 608 10.96 -5.27 -27.47
N ASN A 609 11.48 -4.47 -28.39
CA ASN A 609 10.70 -4.02 -29.54
C ASN A 609 10.27 -5.25 -30.38
N GLY A 610 8.98 -5.61 -30.36
CA GLY A 610 8.41 -6.71 -31.16
C GLY A 610 7.94 -7.97 -30.41
N GLY A 611 7.82 -7.94 -29.07
CA GLY A 611 7.32 -9.09 -28.27
C GLY A 611 5.89 -9.57 -28.60
N GLY A 612 5.08 -8.76 -29.31
CA GLY A 612 3.76 -9.17 -29.79
C GLY A 612 3.79 -9.71 -31.23
N ARG A 613 4.09 -11.00 -31.43
CA ARG A 613 4.11 -11.66 -32.76
C ARG A 613 2.77 -11.63 -33.56
N GLN A 614 1.69 -10.99 -33.08
CA GLN A 614 0.38 -10.96 -33.76
C GLN A 614 -0.25 -9.57 -33.99
N GLN A 615 0.36 -8.44 -33.61
CA GLN A 615 -0.20 -7.10 -33.89
C GLN A 615 0.72 -6.17 -34.68
N GLN A 616 1.71 -6.72 -35.39
CA GLN A 616 2.77 -5.94 -36.02
C GLN A 616 2.81 -6.03 -37.55
N GLN A 617 1.66 -5.83 -38.21
CA GLN A 617 1.65 -5.47 -39.63
C GLN A 617 1.36 -3.98 -39.89
N GLN A 618 1.15 -3.14 -38.86
CA GLN A 618 0.83 -1.71 -39.08
C GLN A 618 1.46 -0.65 -38.14
N ARG A 619 2.55 -0.93 -37.40
CA ARG A 619 3.33 0.12 -36.68
C ARG A 619 4.82 -0.22 -36.73
N SER A 620 5.79 0.65 -36.99
CA SER A 620 5.96 1.91 -37.75
C SER A 620 7.49 2.10 -37.84
N LYS A 621 8.02 2.87 -38.79
CA LYS A 621 9.45 3.17 -39.04
C LYS A 621 10.16 3.94 -37.89
N TYR A 622 9.57 4.01 -36.70
CA TYR A 622 9.87 4.93 -35.59
C TYR A 622 9.89 4.24 -34.20
N ALA A 623 10.36 2.99 -34.11
CA ALA A 623 10.47 2.33 -32.80
C ALA A 623 11.65 2.90 -32.00
N VAL A 624 11.39 3.41 -30.78
CA VAL A 624 12.39 3.92 -29.84
C VAL A 624 13.35 2.79 -29.45
N SER A 625 14.65 3.00 -29.61
CA SER A 625 15.68 2.01 -29.27
C SER A 625 15.78 1.77 -27.77
N ALA A 626 16.26 0.60 -27.33
CA ALA A 626 16.42 0.30 -25.91
C ALA A 626 17.32 1.32 -25.17
N ARG A 627 18.36 1.83 -25.86
CA ARG A 627 19.22 2.90 -25.34
C ARG A 627 18.47 4.21 -25.13
N GLU A 628 17.61 4.61 -26.06
CA GLU A 628 16.79 5.83 -25.92
C GLU A 628 15.76 5.68 -24.79
N LYS A 629 15.11 4.50 -24.65
CA LYS A 629 14.23 4.22 -23.50
C LYS A 629 14.99 4.36 -22.18
N ALA A 630 16.21 3.81 -22.10
CA ALA A 630 17.07 3.90 -20.92
C ALA A 630 17.46 5.35 -20.59
N LEU A 631 17.73 6.19 -21.60
CA LEU A 631 18.01 7.61 -21.41
C LEU A 631 16.81 8.39 -20.86
N LEU A 632 15.61 8.14 -21.40
CA LEU A 632 14.36 8.74 -20.88
C LEU A 632 14.13 8.34 -19.42
N ALA A 633 14.36 7.07 -19.10
CA ALA A 633 14.22 6.56 -17.73
C ALA A 633 15.25 7.15 -16.77
N TRP A 634 16.52 7.28 -17.19
CA TRP A 634 17.52 7.98 -16.40
C TRP A 634 17.15 9.44 -16.13
N ARG A 635 16.64 10.15 -17.15
CA ARG A 635 16.14 11.53 -16.98
C ARG A 635 15.00 11.56 -15.95
N ALA A 636 14.03 10.65 -16.04
CA ALA A 636 12.95 10.55 -15.06
C ALA A 636 13.47 10.30 -13.64
N TRP A 637 14.38 9.33 -13.47
CA TRP A 637 15.02 9.02 -12.19
C TRP A 637 15.75 10.24 -11.61
N LYS A 638 16.57 10.91 -12.41
CA LYS A 638 17.32 12.10 -12.00
C LYS A 638 16.38 13.22 -11.55
N VAL A 639 15.38 13.56 -12.36
CA VAL A 639 14.44 14.65 -12.06
C VAL A 639 13.66 14.36 -10.78
N ALA A 640 13.21 13.12 -10.56
CA ALA A 640 12.49 12.76 -9.34
C ALA A 640 13.33 12.95 -8.06
N HIS A 641 14.65 12.76 -8.13
CA HIS A 641 15.58 12.95 -6.99
C HIS A 641 16.03 14.40 -6.81
N THR A 642 16.14 15.17 -7.89
CA THR A 642 16.59 16.58 -7.85
C THR A 642 15.45 17.57 -7.80
N TYR A 643 14.19 17.11 -7.83
CA TYR A 643 13.01 17.96 -7.75
C TYR A 643 13.06 18.78 -6.46
N LYS A 644 13.05 20.11 -6.60
CA LYS A 644 12.90 21.06 -5.50
C LYS A 644 11.51 21.68 -5.63
N LEU A 645 10.72 21.61 -4.56
CA LEU A 645 9.65 22.58 -4.35
C LEU A 645 10.33 23.93 -4.09
N SER A 646 9.76 25.02 -4.61
CA SER A 646 10.25 26.37 -4.36
C SER A 646 10.43 26.58 -2.85
N SER A 647 11.63 27.03 -2.46
CA SER A 647 11.98 27.30 -1.06
C SER A 647 11.01 28.36 -0.49
N GLY A 648 10.11 27.89 0.37
CA GLY A 648 8.95 28.61 0.89
C GLY A 648 7.83 27.64 1.32
N ASP A 649 7.82 26.44 0.73
CA ASP A 649 6.69 25.52 0.74
C ASP A 649 6.96 24.22 1.54
N ASP A 650 7.73 24.32 2.63
CA ASP A 650 8.13 23.15 3.42
C ASP A 650 7.14 22.78 4.54
N ASP A 651 5.84 22.72 4.23
CA ASP A 651 4.81 22.13 5.12
C ASP A 651 4.08 20.92 4.46
N ASP A 652 4.83 20.00 3.83
CA ASP A 652 4.29 18.65 3.56
C ASP A 652 4.10 17.90 4.88
N GLU A 653 2.89 17.95 5.45
CA GLU A 653 2.47 17.08 6.53
C GLU A 653 2.24 15.66 6.00
N ASP A 654 3.23 14.77 6.19
CA ASP A 654 3.03 13.34 5.99
C ASP A 654 1.95 12.83 6.96
N GLY A 655 0.75 12.61 6.40
CA GLY A 655 -0.46 12.20 7.10
C GLY A 655 -0.46 10.73 7.54
N ASP A 656 0.51 10.35 8.36
CA ASP A 656 0.52 9.05 9.04
C ASP A 656 0.48 9.24 10.56
N GLY A 657 -0.48 10.05 10.99
CA GLY A 657 -0.99 9.97 12.35
C GLY A 657 -1.62 8.58 12.56
N PRO A 658 -1.34 7.89 13.68
CA PRO A 658 -1.97 6.61 13.98
C PRO A 658 -3.50 6.78 13.95
N ASP A 659 -4.20 5.92 13.21
CA ASP A 659 -5.66 5.92 13.22
C ASP A 659 -6.18 5.60 14.63
N LEU A 660 -7.48 5.77 14.89
CA LEU A 660 -8.05 5.50 16.21
C LEU A 660 -7.70 4.14 16.81
N TRP A 661 -7.55 3.15 15.92
CA TRP A 661 -7.22 1.81 16.33
C TRP A 661 -5.76 1.76 16.80
N ASP A 662 -4.82 2.34 16.05
CA ASP A 662 -3.42 2.44 16.45
C ASP A 662 -3.27 3.22 17.77
N ARG A 663 -3.97 4.35 17.95
CA ARG A 663 -3.93 5.13 19.21
C ARG A 663 -4.37 4.31 20.43
N LYS A 664 -5.33 3.41 20.25
CA LYS A 664 -5.93 2.65 21.35
C LYS A 664 -5.25 1.32 21.63
N PHE A 665 -4.64 0.68 20.63
CA PHE A 665 -4.14 -0.70 20.75
C PHE A 665 -2.67 -0.89 20.36
N ASN A 666 -2.01 0.13 19.81
CA ASN A 666 -0.58 0.08 19.51
C ASN A 666 0.21 0.74 20.65
N PRO A 667 1.04 0.00 21.42
CA PRO A 667 1.79 0.54 22.56
C PRO A 667 2.69 1.73 22.21
N ALA A 668 3.11 1.85 20.94
CA ALA A 668 3.91 2.97 20.45
C ALA A 668 3.14 4.30 20.43
N TYR A 669 1.79 4.27 20.48
CA TYR A 669 0.91 5.44 20.31
C TYR A 669 -0.11 5.62 21.44
N MET A 670 0.00 4.87 22.54
CA MET A 670 -0.96 4.84 23.68
C MET A 670 -0.88 6.04 24.66
N SER A 671 -0.23 7.17 24.32
CA SER A 671 -0.13 8.29 25.27
C SER A 671 -1.39 9.16 25.27
N TYR A 672 -2.08 9.19 26.41
CA TYR A 672 -3.19 10.10 26.68
C TYR A 672 -2.68 11.33 27.42
N GLY A 673 -2.64 12.48 26.75
CA GLY A 673 -2.48 13.79 27.39
C GLY A 673 -1.04 14.34 27.35
N GLY A 674 -0.92 15.56 26.84
CA GLY A 674 0.36 16.27 26.72
C GLY A 674 0.99 16.62 28.06
N ALA A 675 2.28 16.29 28.18
CA ALA A 675 3.33 17.01 28.90
C ALA A 675 4.65 16.21 28.76
N GLY A 676 5.30 16.32 27.60
CA GLY A 676 6.63 15.78 27.34
C GLY A 676 7.26 16.61 26.23
N GLY A 677 8.46 17.16 26.48
CA GLY A 677 9.10 18.20 25.66
C GLY A 677 9.24 17.86 24.19
N GLY A 678 9.24 18.90 23.36
CA GLY A 678 9.28 18.84 21.90
C GLY A 678 10.31 17.86 21.36
N ALA A 679 9.82 16.74 20.86
CA ALA A 679 10.38 16.12 19.67
C ALA A 679 9.57 16.70 18.50
N GLU A 680 10.13 17.69 17.82
CA GLU A 680 9.68 18.05 16.47
C GLU A 680 9.67 16.75 15.65
N LYS A 681 8.49 16.28 15.25
CA LYS A 681 8.37 15.10 14.38
C LYS A 681 9.13 15.43 13.08
N GLN A 682 10.24 14.73 12.84
CA GLN A 682 11.02 14.90 11.61
C GLN A 682 10.14 14.57 10.39
N LYS A 683 10.01 15.55 9.50
CA LYS A 683 9.31 15.48 8.21
C LYS A 683 9.98 14.44 7.31
N HIS A 684 9.26 13.40 6.87
CA HIS A 684 9.86 12.28 6.13
C HIS A 684 9.92 12.57 4.62
N SER A 685 10.94 13.32 4.19
CA SER A 685 11.13 13.61 2.77
C SER A 685 11.75 12.43 1.99
N LEU A 686 11.46 12.33 0.68
CA LEU A 686 12.10 11.37 -0.23
C LEU A 686 12.53 12.06 -1.54
N PRO A 687 13.83 12.10 -1.89
CA PRO A 687 14.96 11.76 -1.03
C PRO A 687 15.10 12.74 0.13
N ASP A 688 15.44 12.21 1.30
CA ASP A 688 15.96 12.97 2.42
C ASP A 688 17.47 13.07 2.26
N TYR A 689 18.00 14.28 2.06
CA TYR A 689 19.44 14.49 1.95
C TYR A 689 20.10 14.68 3.32
N SER A 690 19.33 14.95 4.38
CA SER A 690 19.86 15.16 5.74
C SER A 690 20.40 13.89 6.37
N VAL A 691 19.89 12.72 5.94
CA VAL A 691 20.40 11.42 6.38
C VAL A 691 21.73 11.04 5.71
N LEU A 692 22.22 11.83 4.74
CA LEU A 692 23.48 11.53 4.07
C LEU A 692 24.68 12.11 4.83
N GLN A 693 25.74 11.32 4.95
CA GLN A 693 27.00 11.78 5.52
C GLN A 693 27.57 12.97 4.72
N GLY A 694 27.75 14.13 5.37
CA GLY A 694 28.18 15.38 4.73
C GLY A 694 27.06 16.16 4.01
N GLY A 695 25.80 15.89 4.35
CA GLY A 695 24.62 16.48 3.69
C GLY A 695 24.43 18.00 3.86
N ASP A 696 25.07 18.61 4.87
CA ASP A 696 24.89 20.03 5.22
C ASP A 696 26.10 20.93 4.89
N ASP A 697 27.29 20.35 4.69
CA ASP A 697 28.54 21.09 4.57
C ASP A 697 29.15 20.96 3.17
N GLU A 698 28.76 21.85 2.27
CA GLU A 698 29.60 22.56 1.29
C GLU A 698 28.70 23.24 0.25
N GLU A 699 28.09 24.37 0.64
CA GLU A 699 27.98 25.48 -0.31
C GLU A 699 29.40 25.91 -0.67
N ASP A 700 30.03 25.15 -1.57
CA ASP A 700 31.23 25.59 -2.25
C ASP A 700 30.97 27.00 -2.78
N ASN A 701 31.94 27.91 -2.63
CA ASN A 701 31.88 29.34 -2.99
C ASN A 701 31.50 29.64 -4.47
N ASN A 702 31.12 28.63 -5.25
CA ASN A 702 30.57 28.68 -6.61
C ASN A 702 29.10 28.17 -6.74
N GLY A 703 28.40 27.84 -5.65
CA GLY A 703 26.93 27.82 -5.61
C GLY A 703 26.18 26.59 -6.15
N VAL A 704 26.81 25.43 -6.42
CA VAL A 704 26.07 24.18 -6.70
C VAL A 704 26.87 22.95 -6.23
N GLY A 705 26.72 22.52 -4.97
CA GLY A 705 27.04 21.14 -4.60
C GLY A 705 26.13 20.18 -5.38
N LYS A 706 26.68 19.29 -6.23
CA LYS A 706 25.90 18.33 -7.02
C LYS A 706 25.31 17.26 -6.09
N LYS A 707 24.01 17.36 -5.77
CA LYS A 707 23.28 16.36 -4.98
C LYS A 707 23.41 14.95 -5.59
N PRO A 708 23.74 13.91 -4.79
CA PRO A 708 23.93 12.56 -5.31
C PRO A 708 22.60 11.95 -5.78
N VAL A 709 22.66 11.08 -6.78
CA VAL A 709 21.53 10.30 -7.28
C VAL A 709 21.85 8.81 -7.10
N PRO A 710 20.95 7.99 -6.52
CA PRO A 710 21.18 6.55 -6.37
C PRO A 710 21.48 5.86 -7.69
N PHE A 711 22.29 4.80 -7.63
CA PHE A 711 22.67 4.03 -8.81
C PHE A 711 21.43 3.50 -9.54
N PHE A 712 21.42 3.64 -10.86
CA PHE A 712 20.32 3.23 -11.72
C PHE A 712 20.80 2.54 -12.99
N PHE A 713 20.03 1.55 -13.45
CA PHE A 713 20.18 0.94 -14.77
C PHE A 713 18.83 0.53 -15.35
N ALA A 714 18.80 0.36 -16.67
CA ALA A 714 17.68 -0.15 -17.44
C ALA A 714 17.98 -1.55 -17.98
N ALA A 715 16.98 -2.42 -17.92
CA ALA A 715 17.05 -3.80 -18.41
C ALA A 715 16.00 -4.05 -19.48
N GLU A 716 16.44 -4.47 -20.67
CA GLU A 716 15.54 -4.90 -21.73
C GLU A 716 15.18 -6.39 -21.52
N VAL A 717 13.90 -6.67 -21.28
CA VAL A 717 13.32 -8.01 -21.07
C VAL A 717 12.32 -8.31 -22.18
N ASP A 718 11.78 -9.51 -22.27
CA ASP A 718 10.91 -9.91 -23.39
C ASP A 718 9.52 -9.28 -23.31
N GLU A 719 8.83 -9.44 -22.18
CA GLU A 719 7.48 -8.93 -21.95
C GLU A 719 7.27 -8.53 -20.47
N LEU A 720 6.39 -7.56 -20.24
CA LEU A 720 5.96 -7.13 -18.91
C LEU A 720 4.47 -7.46 -18.66
N PRO A 721 4.03 -7.57 -17.39
CA PRO A 721 2.64 -7.80 -17.06
C PRO A 721 1.72 -6.75 -17.71
N ARG A 722 0.53 -7.18 -18.14
CA ARG A 722 -0.47 -6.34 -18.83
C ARG A 722 0.03 -5.68 -20.12
N SER A 723 1.17 -6.13 -20.66
CA SER A 723 1.83 -5.50 -21.81
C SER A 723 2.23 -4.04 -21.54
N ALA A 724 2.56 -3.72 -20.28
CA ALA A 724 3.14 -2.43 -19.92
C ALA A 724 4.45 -2.18 -20.70
N GLU A 725 4.75 -0.92 -20.94
CA GLU A 725 6.00 -0.52 -21.60
C GLU A 725 7.13 -0.28 -20.60
N ALA A 726 6.84 -0.07 -19.31
CA ALA A 726 7.84 0.13 -18.26
C ALA A 726 7.40 -0.50 -16.93
N GLU A 727 8.35 -1.04 -16.17
CA GLU A 727 8.16 -1.47 -14.79
C GLU A 727 9.34 -1.00 -13.93
N TRP A 728 9.08 -0.16 -12.92
CA TRP A 728 10.12 0.32 -11.99
C TRP A 728 10.29 -0.61 -10.79
N HIS A 729 11.52 -0.76 -10.33
CA HIS A 729 11.86 -1.55 -9.15
C HIS A 729 13.02 -0.92 -8.38
N ALA A 730 12.78 -0.50 -7.13
CA ALA A 730 13.85 -0.16 -6.20
C ALA A 730 14.25 -1.40 -5.40
N HIS A 731 15.54 -1.74 -5.39
CA HIS A 731 16.00 -3.00 -4.77
C HIS A 731 15.87 -3.00 -3.24
N ALA A 732 16.07 -1.82 -2.62
CA ALA A 732 15.85 -1.57 -1.20
C ALA A 732 15.75 -0.06 -0.93
N GLY A 733 14.78 0.34 -0.11
CA GLY A 733 14.70 1.66 0.53
C GLY A 733 15.14 1.60 1.99
N LEU A 734 15.77 2.68 2.48
CA LEU A 734 16.13 2.86 3.88
C LEU A 734 15.12 3.81 4.52
N ALA A 735 14.53 3.39 5.63
CA ALA A 735 13.50 4.13 6.36
C ALA A 735 13.86 4.22 7.85
N ARG A 736 13.35 5.26 8.53
CA ARG A 736 13.60 5.50 9.96
C ARG A 736 15.09 5.61 10.31
N VAL A 737 15.86 6.26 9.44
CA VAL A 737 17.26 6.59 9.71
C VAL A 737 17.29 7.83 10.58
N GLY A 738 17.98 7.76 11.72
CA GLY A 738 18.10 8.86 12.67
C GLY A 738 16.95 8.97 13.67
N SER A 739 16.05 7.99 13.73
CA SER A 739 14.88 8.02 14.63
C SER A 739 15.17 7.56 16.07
N SER A 740 16.38 7.09 16.35
CA SER A 740 16.82 6.69 17.69
C SER A 740 17.31 7.91 18.49
N SER A 741 16.44 8.51 19.31
CA SER A 741 16.79 9.64 20.19
C SER A 741 17.89 9.34 21.21
N ASP A 742 18.14 8.06 21.47
CA ASP A 742 19.02 7.56 22.53
C ASP A 742 20.33 6.94 21.99
N SER A 743 20.63 7.06 20.69
CA SER A 743 21.83 6.44 20.10
C SER A 743 23.12 7.19 20.46
N GLU A 744 24.17 6.44 20.80
CA GLU A 744 25.50 7.02 21.08
C GLU A 744 26.22 7.46 19.79
N SER A 745 25.80 6.93 18.63
CA SER A 745 26.29 7.30 17.30
C SER A 745 25.16 7.80 16.38
N PRO A 746 25.41 8.82 15.53
CA PRO A 746 24.42 9.26 14.57
C PRO A 746 24.22 8.19 13.48
N GLU A 747 22.96 7.84 13.23
CA GLU A 747 22.62 6.94 12.13
C GLU A 747 22.71 7.72 10.81
N GLU A 748 23.67 7.36 9.96
CA GLU A 748 23.97 8.08 8.73
C GLU A 748 24.11 7.13 7.53
N VAL A 749 23.70 7.61 6.37
CA VAL A 749 23.86 6.94 5.08
C VAL A 749 25.05 7.53 4.33
N ALA A 750 26.05 6.70 4.08
CA ALA A 750 27.20 7.08 3.29
C ALA A 750 27.17 6.44 1.89
N ILE A 751 27.51 7.22 0.87
CA ILE A 751 27.54 6.79 -0.52
C ILE A 751 28.97 6.81 -1.03
N TYR A 752 29.47 5.66 -1.48
CA TYR A 752 30.82 5.55 -2.02
C TYR A 752 30.81 5.03 -3.45
N ASN A 753 31.64 5.62 -4.31
CA ASN A 753 31.77 5.24 -5.72
C ASN A 753 33.22 4.95 -6.05
N GLN A 754 33.49 3.86 -6.78
CA GLN A 754 34.82 3.52 -7.26
C GLN A 754 34.74 2.93 -8.66
N SER A 755 35.75 3.22 -9.49
CA SER A 755 35.84 2.77 -10.87
C SER A 755 37.11 1.97 -11.09
N TYR A 756 36.98 0.82 -11.74
CA TYR A 756 38.07 -0.13 -12.01
C TYR A 756 38.13 -0.47 -13.50
N LYS A 757 39.32 -0.73 -14.04
CA LYS A 757 39.47 -1.27 -15.39
C LYS A 757 39.32 -2.80 -15.35
N THR A 758 38.61 -3.37 -16.32
CA THR A 758 38.40 -4.82 -16.46
C THR A 758 38.77 -5.29 -17.87
N GLY A 759 38.78 -6.60 -18.09
CA GLY A 759 39.02 -7.16 -19.43
C GLY A 759 37.95 -6.77 -20.46
N LEU A 760 36.72 -6.48 -20.01
CA LEU A 760 35.57 -6.11 -20.85
C LEU A 760 35.39 -4.59 -21.01
N GLY A 761 35.96 -3.78 -20.11
CA GLY A 761 35.83 -2.34 -20.14
C GLY A 761 36.11 -1.71 -18.78
N ARG A 762 35.08 -1.11 -18.17
CA ARG A 762 35.16 -0.46 -16.86
C ARG A 762 34.15 -1.10 -15.92
N CYS A 763 34.53 -1.42 -14.69
CA CYS A 763 33.61 -1.81 -13.63
C CYS A 763 33.41 -0.64 -12.68
N ARG A 764 32.17 -0.18 -12.52
CA ARG A 764 31.77 0.80 -11.52
C ARG A 764 31.20 0.08 -10.31
N VAL A 765 31.68 0.42 -9.12
CA VAL A 765 31.19 -0.08 -7.85
C VAL A 765 30.60 1.08 -7.07
N ASN A 766 29.32 0.98 -6.73
CA ASN A 766 28.59 1.92 -5.89
C ASN A 766 28.22 1.22 -4.58
N HIS A 767 28.45 1.90 -3.47
CA HIS A 767 28.11 1.45 -2.12
C HIS A 767 27.14 2.46 -1.51
N CYS A 768 26.10 1.94 -0.87
CA CYS A 768 25.21 2.65 0.04
C CYS A 768 25.33 1.97 1.39
N ALA A 769 26.00 2.61 2.34
CA ALA A 769 26.26 2.10 3.68
C ALA A 769 25.39 2.85 4.69
N LEU A 770 24.60 2.14 5.48
CA LEU A 770 23.97 2.69 6.67
C LEU A 770 24.79 2.28 7.88
N THR A 771 25.25 3.27 8.65
CA THR A 771 25.86 3.04 9.96
C THR A 771 24.81 3.26 11.05
N SER A 772 24.75 2.36 12.02
CA SER A 772 23.85 2.43 13.18
C SER A 772 24.51 1.78 14.39
N ASP A 773 23.95 1.96 15.58
CA ASP A 773 24.41 1.30 16.81
C ASP A 773 24.41 -0.24 16.70
N ALA A 774 23.55 -0.81 15.86
CA ALA A 774 23.50 -2.25 15.62
C ALA A 774 24.68 -2.74 14.75
N GLY A 775 25.28 -1.85 13.97
CA GLY A 775 26.35 -2.12 13.02
C GLY A 775 26.16 -1.43 11.68
N VAL A 776 26.86 -1.92 10.66
CA VAL A 776 26.85 -1.37 9.29
C VAL A 776 26.09 -2.30 8.35
N SER A 777 25.04 -1.76 7.70
CA SER A 777 24.34 -2.41 6.59
C SER A 777 24.82 -1.83 5.26
N LEU A 778 25.42 -2.67 4.41
CA LEU A 778 26.05 -2.27 3.17
C LEU A 778 25.34 -2.87 1.96
N HIS A 779 24.70 -2.01 1.16
CA HIS A 779 24.10 -2.36 -0.12
C HIS A 779 25.04 -1.91 -1.23
N SER A 780 25.46 -2.83 -2.11
CA SER A 780 26.43 -2.48 -3.17
C SER A 780 25.97 -2.93 -4.54
N VAL A 781 26.27 -2.12 -5.55
CA VAL A 781 26.04 -2.43 -6.95
C VAL A 781 27.38 -2.38 -7.68
N ALA A 782 27.73 -3.44 -8.37
CA ALA A 782 28.84 -3.44 -9.32
C ALA A 782 28.29 -3.59 -10.74
N ALA A 783 28.74 -2.76 -11.68
CA ALA A 783 28.27 -2.76 -13.06
C ALA A 783 29.45 -2.70 -14.04
N VAL A 784 29.48 -3.62 -14.99
CA VAL A 784 30.53 -3.71 -16.02
C VAL A 784 30.07 -2.99 -17.28
N GLU A 785 30.61 -1.81 -17.52
CA GLU A 785 30.45 -1.03 -18.73
C GLU A 785 31.31 -1.61 -19.86
N VAL A 786 30.70 -1.72 -21.03
CA VAL A 786 31.34 -2.29 -22.23
C VAL A 786 31.79 -1.16 -23.13
N GLY A 787 33.05 -1.18 -23.54
CA GLY A 787 33.52 -0.30 -24.61
C GLY A 787 33.05 -0.81 -25.98
N ASP A 788 32.78 0.08 -26.93
CA ASP A 788 32.27 -0.28 -28.27
C ASP A 788 33.16 -1.30 -29.04
N ALA A 789 34.41 -1.49 -28.63
CA ALA A 789 35.37 -2.39 -29.26
C ALA A 789 35.61 -3.75 -28.54
N SER A 790 35.05 -3.99 -27.35
CA SER A 790 35.44 -5.12 -26.47
C SER A 790 34.43 -6.27 -26.34
N ALA A 791 33.23 -6.15 -26.91
CA ALA A 791 32.15 -7.14 -26.78
C ALA A 791 32.49 -8.52 -27.37
N SER A 792 33.40 -8.61 -28.36
CA SER A 792 33.71 -9.87 -29.06
C SER A 792 34.54 -10.87 -28.25
N ARG A 793 35.02 -10.51 -27.04
CA ARG A 793 35.84 -11.38 -26.18
C ARG A 793 35.03 -12.25 -25.19
N ALA A 794 33.73 -12.01 -25.04
CA ALA A 794 32.89 -12.65 -24.01
C ALA A 794 32.27 -14.01 -24.43
N ASP A 795 32.40 -14.40 -25.69
CA ASP A 795 31.83 -15.65 -26.25
C ASP A 795 32.59 -16.94 -25.87
N VAL A 796 33.61 -16.86 -24.99
CA VAL A 796 34.40 -18.02 -24.57
C VAL A 796 33.72 -18.74 -23.40
N ALA A 797 33.79 -20.07 -23.37
CA ALA A 797 33.29 -20.87 -22.24
C ALA A 797 33.93 -20.41 -20.91
N GLY A 798 33.09 -20.16 -19.90
CA GLY A 798 33.52 -19.68 -18.58
C GLY A 798 33.78 -18.16 -18.49
N ALA A 799 33.53 -17.38 -19.55
CA ALA A 799 33.72 -15.92 -19.52
C ALA A 799 32.79 -15.21 -18.52
N LEU A 800 31.53 -15.63 -18.43
CA LEU A 800 30.59 -15.11 -17.43
C LEU A 800 31.10 -15.38 -16.00
N ASP A 801 31.53 -16.61 -15.75
CA ASP A 801 32.06 -17.02 -14.45
C ASP A 801 33.29 -16.22 -14.04
N GLY A 802 34.24 -16.04 -14.97
CA GLY A 802 35.41 -15.21 -14.74
C GLY A 802 35.07 -13.73 -14.50
N THR A 803 34.01 -13.23 -15.16
CA THR A 803 33.53 -11.85 -14.94
C THR A 803 32.90 -11.70 -13.56
N ILE A 804 32.11 -12.68 -13.11
CA ILE A 804 31.54 -12.70 -11.76
C ILE A 804 32.65 -12.71 -10.71
N GLU A 805 33.64 -13.60 -10.85
CA GLU A 805 34.79 -13.69 -9.93
C GLU A 805 35.63 -12.41 -9.92
N GLU A 806 35.82 -11.78 -11.08
CA GLU A 806 36.47 -10.47 -11.18
C GLU A 806 35.68 -9.39 -10.42
N MET A 807 34.35 -9.34 -10.55
CA MET A 807 33.52 -8.38 -9.83
C MET A 807 33.53 -8.60 -8.33
N ASP A 808 33.42 -9.84 -7.86
CA ASP A 808 33.49 -10.19 -6.44
C ASP A 808 34.83 -9.75 -5.82
N ARG A 809 35.93 -9.92 -6.57
CA ARG A 809 37.26 -9.44 -6.18
C ARG A 809 37.35 -7.92 -6.15
N LEU A 810 36.81 -7.22 -7.15
CA LEU A 810 36.82 -5.75 -7.21
C LEU A 810 35.98 -5.13 -6.11
N LEU A 811 34.81 -5.71 -5.81
CA LEU A 811 33.99 -5.33 -4.67
C LEU A 811 34.73 -5.57 -3.34
N GLY A 812 35.40 -6.73 -3.21
CA GLY A 812 36.22 -7.00 -2.04
C GLY A 812 37.45 -6.10 -1.90
N ALA A 813 37.91 -5.47 -2.98
CA ALA A 813 39.00 -4.49 -2.98
C ALA A 813 38.49 -3.07 -2.70
N SER A 814 37.24 -2.76 -3.05
CA SER A 814 36.63 -1.47 -2.75
C SER A 814 36.26 -1.30 -1.28
N MET A 815 36.06 -2.42 -0.57
CA MET A 815 35.93 -2.49 0.88
C MET A 815 37.34 -2.56 1.52
N ARG A 816 37.72 -1.60 2.37
CA ARG A 816 39.05 -1.61 3.03
C ARG A 816 39.13 -2.74 4.07
N ARG A 817 40.02 -3.71 3.86
CA ARG A 817 40.36 -4.77 4.84
C ARG A 817 41.30 -4.21 5.90
N ASP A 818 40.98 -4.41 7.17
CA ASP A 818 42.01 -4.38 8.21
C ASP A 818 43.03 -5.50 7.92
N GLU A 819 44.33 -5.21 8.03
CA GLU A 819 45.40 -6.13 7.58
C GLU A 819 45.38 -7.48 8.30
N SER A 820 44.69 -7.54 9.45
CA SER A 820 44.51 -8.71 10.31
C SER A 820 43.50 -9.74 9.78
N VAL A 821 42.60 -9.38 8.85
CA VAL A 821 41.49 -10.26 8.36
C VAL A 821 41.76 -10.75 6.93
N ARG A 822 42.97 -11.25 6.66
CA ARG A 822 43.28 -11.95 5.40
C ARG A 822 42.79 -13.41 5.45
N GLY A 823 41.47 -13.61 5.31
CA GLY A 823 40.90 -14.97 5.27
C GLY A 823 39.40 -15.14 4.99
N GLY A 824 38.61 -14.05 4.89
CA GLY A 824 37.16 -14.13 4.64
C GLY A 824 36.79 -14.59 3.23
N ALA A 825 35.65 -15.27 3.09
CA ALA A 825 35.05 -15.59 1.79
C ALA A 825 34.73 -14.30 1.02
N LEU A 826 34.95 -14.30 -0.30
CA LEU A 826 34.57 -13.16 -1.14
C LEU A 826 33.05 -12.95 -1.11
N PRO A 827 32.57 -11.70 -1.05
CA PRO A 827 31.15 -11.41 -1.12
C PRO A 827 30.57 -11.97 -2.42
N ARG A 828 29.39 -12.59 -2.34
CA ARG A 828 28.69 -13.15 -3.50
C ARG A 828 27.46 -12.30 -3.84
N PRO A 829 27.14 -12.13 -5.12
CA PRO A 829 25.98 -11.36 -5.53
C PRO A 829 24.71 -12.14 -5.18
N TYR A 830 23.73 -11.44 -4.62
CA TYR A 830 22.42 -12.03 -4.38
C TYR A 830 21.51 -11.95 -5.61
N LEU A 831 21.81 -11.04 -6.55
CA LEU A 831 21.07 -10.89 -7.80
C LEU A 831 22.00 -10.38 -8.90
N LEU A 832 21.90 -11.00 -10.08
CA LEU A 832 22.67 -10.67 -11.27
C LEU A 832 21.73 -10.34 -12.43
N TYR A 833 22.02 -9.27 -13.15
CA TYR A 833 21.45 -8.97 -14.46
C TYR A 833 22.53 -9.13 -15.51
N VAL A 834 22.23 -9.87 -16.58
CA VAL A 834 23.23 -10.26 -17.58
C VAL A 834 22.75 -9.92 -18.99
N ASP A 835 23.57 -9.21 -19.78
CA ASP A 835 23.30 -8.97 -21.21
C ASP A 835 23.55 -10.27 -21.99
N SER A 836 22.46 -10.88 -22.45
CA SER A 836 22.44 -12.19 -23.11
C SER A 836 22.98 -12.14 -24.55
N SER A 837 23.23 -10.94 -25.10
CA SER A 837 23.91 -10.80 -26.37
C SER A 837 25.44 -10.74 -26.24
N ILE A 838 25.93 -10.62 -24.99
CA ILE A 838 27.36 -10.67 -24.65
C ILE A 838 27.71 -12.03 -24.04
N PHE A 839 26.83 -12.56 -23.19
CA PHE A 839 27.00 -13.88 -22.57
C PHE A 839 25.96 -14.87 -23.10
N GLY A 840 26.42 -16.02 -23.57
CA GLY A 840 25.54 -17.04 -24.14
C GLY A 840 24.61 -17.73 -23.12
N GLN A 841 23.50 -18.26 -23.62
CA GLN A 841 22.46 -18.93 -22.83
C GLN A 841 22.99 -20.14 -22.02
N GLU A 842 23.99 -20.87 -22.51
CA GLU A 842 24.62 -21.96 -21.77
C GLU A 842 25.40 -21.46 -20.55
N GLN A 843 26.12 -20.34 -20.68
CA GLN A 843 26.86 -19.73 -19.57
C GLN A 843 25.89 -19.26 -18.48
N ILE A 844 24.79 -18.62 -18.90
CA ILE A 844 23.70 -18.19 -18.00
C ILE A 844 23.07 -19.42 -17.31
N GLY A 845 22.80 -20.49 -18.06
CA GLY A 845 22.25 -21.73 -17.52
C GLY A 845 23.16 -22.40 -16.49
N SER A 846 24.48 -22.39 -16.71
CA SER A 846 25.49 -22.85 -15.75
C SER A 846 25.45 -22.01 -14.47
N ALA A 847 25.48 -20.68 -14.59
CA ALA A 847 25.41 -19.78 -13.43
C ALA A 847 24.13 -19.98 -12.59
N MET A 848 22.99 -20.16 -13.26
CA MET A 848 21.70 -20.37 -12.59
C MET A 848 21.61 -21.74 -11.91
N ARG A 849 21.99 -22.82 -12.59
CA ARG A 849 21.73 -24.19 -12.12
C ARG A 849 22.89 -24.77 -11.32
N ASP A 850 24.11 -24.62 -11.83
CA ASP A 850 25.29 -25.30 -11.29
C ASP A 850 25.87 -24.50 -10.11
N LYS A 851 25.81 -23.16 -10.20
CA LYS A 851 26.24 -22.27 -9.11
C LYS A 851 25.10 -21.81 -8.19
N GLY A 852 23.85 -22.02 -8.59
CA GLY A 852 22.66 -21.62 -7.80
C GLY A 852 22.50 -20.11 -7.67
N LEU A 853 22.99 -19.32 -8.63
CA LEU A 853 22.88 -17.86 -8.60
C LEU A 853 21.52 -17.39 -9.13
N ALA A 854 20.99 -16.31 -8.54
CA ALA A 854 19.82 -15.62 -9.07
C ALA A 854 20.22 -14.74 -10.25
N VAL A 855 19.87 -15.15 -11.46
CA VAL A 855 20.25 -14.46 -12.70
C VAL A 855 19.01 -14.05 -13.50
N VAL A 856 18.89 -12.77 -13.80
CA VAL A 856 17.88 -12.23 -14.73
C VAL A 856 18.56 -12.01 -16.08
N PRO A 857 18.35 -12.90 -17.06
CA PRO A 857 18.88 -12.70 -18.40
C PRO A 857 18.11 -11.59 -19.12
N CYS A 858 18.85 -10.60 -19.61
CA CYS A 858 18.33 -9.42 -20.29
C CYS A 858 18.80 -9.43 -21.75
N ALA A 859 18.01 -8.88 -22.66
CA ALA A 859 18.41 -8.72 -24.05
C ALA A 859 19.54 -7.71 -24.21
N SER A 860 19.49 -6.65 -23.41
CA SER A 860 20.51 -5.62 -23.28
C SER A 860 20.37 -4.91 -21.93
N LEU A 861 21.45 -4.28 -21.47
CA LEU A 861 21.49 -3.48 -20.24
C LEU A 861 22.12 -2.12 -20.52
N TYR A 862 21.59 -1.08 -19.88
CA TYR A 862 22.10 0.29 -20.03
C TYR A 862 22.14 1.01 -18.68
N GLY A 863 23.12 1.88 -18.47
CA GLY A 863 23.24 2.68 -17.25
C GLY A 863 23.83 4.07 -17.48
N GLY A 864 23.69 4.91 -16.47
CA GLY A 864 24.25 6.26 -16.44
C GLY A 864 23.59 7.26 -17.40
N SER A 865 24.07 8.51 -17.32
CA SER A 865 23.52 9.65 -18.07
C SER A 865 23.65 9.58 -19.58
N ARG A 866 24.55 8.73 -20.08
CA ARG A 866 24.83 8.56 -21.51
C ARG A 866 24.20 7.29 -22.08
N GLY A 867 23.44 6.53 -21.29
CA GLY A 867 22.90 5.24 -21.71
C GLY A 867 24.03 4.30 -22.13
N THR A 868 25.06 4.19 -21.30
CA THR A 868 26.22 3.33 -21.50
C THR A 868 25.79 1.88 -21.44
N ARG A 869 26.22 1.06 -22.41
CA ARG A 869 25.88 -0.36 -22.42
C ARG A 869 26.61 -1.11 -21.32
N LEU A 870 25.89 -1.97 -20.60
CA LEU A 870 26.43 -2.79 -19.52
C LEU A 870 26.44 -4.27 -19.94
N ALA A 871 27.50 -4.99 -19.62
CA ALA A 871 27.57 -6.45 -19.79
C ALA A 871 26.85 -7.17 -18.66
N MET A 872 27.01 -6.65 -17.43
CA MET A 872 26.50 -7.27 -16.23
C MET A 872 26.30 -6.22 -15.13
N VAL A 873 25.26 -6.40 -14.32
CA VAL A 873 25.03 -5.67 -13.07
C VAL A 873 24.86 -6.69 -11.95
N ALA A 874 25.63 -6.55 -10.87
CA ALA A 874 25.63 -7.44 -9.73
C ALA A 874 25.30 -6.68 -8.45
N LEU A 875 24.37 -7.22 -7.67
CA LEU A 875 23.87 -6.64 -6.43
C LEU A 875 24.34 -7.46 -5.23
N TYR A 876 24.83 -6.77 -4.21
CA TYR A 876 25.41 -7.36 -3.01
C TYR A 876 24.78 -6.75 -1.76
N ARG A 877 24.71 -7.56 -0.70
CA ARG A 877 24.29 -7.15 0.65
C ARG A 877 25.32 -7.69 1.63
N ASN A 878 25.91 -6.81 2.43
CA ASN A 878 26.85 -7.18 3.49
C ASN A 878 26.42 -6.51 4.79
N LEU A 879 26.59 -7.19 5.91
CA LEU A 879 26.09 -6.76 7.20
C LEU A 879 27.14 -7.08 8.24
N SER A 880 27.74 -6.04 8.81
CA SER A 880 28.71 -6.15 9.88
C SER A 880 28.08 -5.69 11.19
N PRO A 881 28.12 -6.50 12.27
CA PRO A 881 27.74 -6.02 13.60
C PRO A 881 28.69 -4.89 14.06
N ALA A 882 28.23 -4.08 15.01
CA ALA A 882 29.09 -3.13 15.71
C ALA A 882 30.23 -3.88 16.46
N ALA A 883 31.41 -3.27 16.49
CA ALA A 883 32.65 -3.87 17.00
C ALA A 883 32.70 -3.97 18.53
#